data_AF-A0A6H0HB10-F1
#
_entry.id   AF-A0A6H0HB10-F1
#
_cell.length_a   1.000
_cell.length_b   1.000
_cell.length_c   1.000
_cell.angle_alpha   90.00
_cell.angle_beta   90.00
_cell.angle_gamma   90.00
#
_symmetry.space_group_name_H-M   'P 1'
#
loop_
_entity.id
_entity.type
_entity.pdbx_description
1 polymer ?
#
loop_
_entity_poly.entity_id
_entity_poly.type
_entity_poly.pdbx_seq_one_letter_code
_entity_poly.pdbx_strand_id
1 'polypeptide(L)'
;MAFKTNFGHDKSQMLIEKLFPNKEDVVISNELIVEVRYGGLISYTPDYIKQIVKDTYEAWSENFYSQKNYNSGPVKLQLYVLKSYDDYKAYIKELSGGKDHNELWGGGTVRVHEADGTIAKTFIIGDVNGLFCAKSKILMEKMSDAFLEYATGNLNEVPEVLRTGVKLFMWSYDAAKKKSTHDMHYIKETYDEMQESGYNTPYKIANMANDYRMADCLVTFLQEKHPQFIKQLLTEISSGKEQAVLRFKQLLNNSGIEREFKQWMDVGSGNKVAADLVPDSEVITLSEHKLQINIKYDNKELNQDKLSNIKDTIKGAIRDFDSAFGINNSQPWHNIPSKVNIFVFNTRSNYEDYLKELNIDAKDHSGLTLQGRGSEIHVYFYLQDQFDYSCKTLKHELGHALTIINSYYGTGDVLSKAMHEGVANYMASVENGKHVNDREDIEALSTIQRKFLKPDEILRNNNQGDYYYSKAEQVIKFLEHKHPDLLDSFLKSLSMHSTNRPQDNKLFEDFLTKLKGYNQEFKDWIKIQLNGEGHLRHENESDMQASQTEQPANEERNRDKRSLEEDDKNKQEEAVIASVIDSMEDNEVDYLQHPLKIKTGEFIGTGKYKAVLQVQDQDIDNFYQNLSSQYTTGKYNYDQMIALYNKIYIQDSKLDGKPITLSEAYVANNHLFIKDQDFGTISDFNEMFYKSDELM
;
A
#
# COMPACT_ATOMS: atom_id res chain seq x y z
N MET A 1 -57.07 8.46 34.73
CA MET A 1 -56.02 8.78 33.73
C MET A 1 -54.91 7.77 33.90
N ALA A 2 -54.70 6.90 32.91
CA ALA A 2 -53.62 5.91 32.93
C ALA A 2 -52.29 6.61 32.67
N PHE A 3 -51.33 6.42 33.57
CA PHE A 3 -49.94 6.80 33.36
C PHE A 3 -49.40 6.02 32.15
N LYS A 4 -49.00 6.72 31.08
CA LYS A 4 -48.13 6.14 30.06
C LYS A 4 -46.80 5.84 30.73
N THR A 5 -46.54 4.58 31.04
CA THR A 5 -45.23 4.09 31.48
C THR A 5 -44.21 4.24 30.35
N ASN A 6 -43.03 4.76 30.68
CA ASN A 6 -41.88 4.99 29.80
C ASN A 6 -41.26 3.65 29.32
N PHE A 7 -41.95 2.91 28.45
CA PHE A 7 -41.48 1.63 27.91
C PHE A 7 -40.17 1.71 27.10
N GLY A 8 -39.76 2.90 26.66
CA GLY A 8 -38.49 3.09 25.93
C GLY A 8 -37.25 3.18 26.84
N HIS A 9 -37.40 3.67 28.07
CA HIS A 9 -36.29 3.86 29.00
C HIS A 9 -35.85 2.53 29.65
N ASP A 10 -36.82 1.67 29.99
CA ASP A 10 -36.56 0.33 30.55
C ASP A 10 -35.85 -0.60 29.55
N LYS A 11 -36.19 -0.51 28.26
CA LYS A 11 -35.57 -1.35 27.21
C LYS A 11 -34.10 -1.01 26.95
N SER A 12 -33.78 0.29 26.82
CA SER A 12 -32.41 0.75 26.62
C SER A 12 -31.50 0.40 27.81
N GLN A 13 -32.03 0.48 29.03
CA GLN A 13 -31.27 0.16 30.24
C GLN A 13 -30.99 -1.33 30.38
N MET A 14 -31.98 -2.19 30.12
CA MET A 14 -31.77 -3.66 30.06
C MET A 14 -30.78 -4.05 28.94
N LEU A 15 -30.83 -3.35 27.80
CA LEU A 15 -29.89 -3.56 26.70
C LEU A 15 -28.46 -3.17 27.09
N ILE A 16 -28.29 -2.03 27.78
CA ILE A 16 -26.98 -1.58 28.26
C ILE A 16 -26.38 -2.60 29.24
N GLU A 17 -27.15 -3.09 30.20
CA GLU A 17 -26.68 -4.10 31.16
C GLU A 17 -26.30 -5.42 30.48
N LYS A 18 -27.05 -5.81 29.45
CA LYS A 18 -26.78 -7.02 28.66
C LYS A 18 -25.53 -6.90 27.80
N LEU A 19 -25.36 -5.78 27.10
CA LEU A 19 -24.25 -5.58 26.15
C LEU A 19 -22.96 -5.14 26.83
N PHE A 20 -23.06 -4.46 27.98
CA PHE A 20 -21.92 -3.90 28.70
C PHE A 20 -21.90 -4.31 30.19
N PRO A 21 -21.76 -5.62 30.49
CA PRO A 21 -21.68 -6.11 31.86
C PRO A 21 -20.45 -5.63 32.64
N ASN A 22 -19.38 -5.20 31.95
CA ASN A 22 -18.17 -4.72 32.59
C ASN A 22 -18.13 -3.18 32.64
N LYS A 23 -17.63 -2.65 33.75
CA LYS A 23 -17.45 -1.22 34.00
C LYS A 23 -16.07 -0.96 34.61
N GLU A 24 -15.40 0.08 34.11
CA GLU A 24 -14.12 0.58 34.61
C GLU A 24 -14.15 2.10 34.67
N ASP A 25 -13.55 2.70 35.71
CA ASP A 25 -13.44 4.16 35.82
C ASP A 25 -12.01 4.60 35.44
N VAL A 26 -11.90 5.49 34.47
CA VAL A 26 -10.64 6.14 34.07
C VAL A 26 -10.57 7.49 34.76
N VAL A 27 -9.75 7.58 35.80
CA VAL A 27 -9.44 8.84 36.48
C VAL A 27 -8.45 9.62 35.62
N ILE A 28 -8.90 10.76 35.09
CA ILE A 28 -8.10 11.70 34.30
C ILE A 28 -7.52 12.80 35.20
N SER A 29 -8.38 13.36 36.07
CA SER A 29 -8.00 14.35 37.09
C SER A 29 -8.95 14.25 38.28
N ASN A 30 -8.72 15.05 39.32
CA ASN A 30 -9.62 15.11 40.49
C ASN A 30 -11.06 15.54 40.13
N GLU A 31 -11.25 16.15 38.95
CA GLU A 31 -12.54 16.71 38.49
C GLU A 31 -13.09 16.01 37.23
N LEU A 32 -12.35 15.04 36.66
CA LEU A 32 -12.74 14.34 35.45
C LEU A 32 -12.50 12.83 35.55
N ILE A 33 -13.61 12.09 35.47
CA ILE A 33 -13.63 10.64 35.41
C ILE A 33 -14.42 10.24 34.15
N VAL A 34 -13.84 9.33 33.36
CA VAL A 34 -14.53 8.71 32.22
C VAL A 34 -14.93 7.30 32.62
N GLU A 35 -16.23 7.01 32.63
CA GLU A 35 -16.74 5.67 32.87
C GLU A 35 -16.70 4.87 31.57
N VAL A 36 -15.94 3.78 31.54
CA VAL A 36 -15.81 2.88 30.39
C VAL A 36 -16.67 1.64 30.63
N ARG A 37 -17.57 1.36 29.68
CA ARG A 37 -18.49 0.23 29.69
C ARG A 37 -18.21 -0.66 28.48
N TYR A 38 -18.05 -1.95 28.71
CA TYR A 38 -17.71 -2.90 27.65
C TYR A 38 -18.30 -4.28 27.93
N GLY A 39 -18.55 -5.03 26.85
CA GLY A 39 -18.89 -6.44 26.91
C GLY A 39 -17.64 -7.29 26.86
N GLY A 40 -17.47 -8.05 25.78
CA GLY A 40 -16.21 -8.73 25.48
C GLY A 40 -15.32 -7.86 24.60
N LEU A 41 -14.04 -7.75 24.94
CA LEU A 41 -13.04 -7.10 24.10
C LEU A 41 -12.30 -8.19 23.31
N ILE A 42 -12.34 -8.11 21.98
CA ILE A 42 -11.63 -9.06 21.09
C ILE A 42 -10.21 -8.55 20.83
N SER A 43 -10.08 -7.26 20.52
CA SER A 43 -8.84 -6.66 20.02
C SER A 43 -8.11 -5.75 21.01
N TYR A 44 -8.69 -5.54 22.20
CA TYR A 44 -8.25 -4.57 23.21
C TYR A 44 -8.20 -5.18 24.61
N THR A 45 -7.27 -4.73 25.44
CA THR A 45 -7.33 -4.96 26.89
C THR A 45 -7.97 -3.74 27.57
N PRO A 46 -8.60 -3.91 28.74
CA PRO A 46 -9.09 -2.78 29.52
C PRO A 46 -8.00 -1.73 29.79
N ASP A 47 -6.79 -2.16 30.18
CA ASP A 47 -5.66 -1.26 30.45
C ASP A 47 -5.22 -0.46 29.23
N TYR A 48 -5.24 -1.07 28.04
CA TYR A 48 -4.98 -0.37 26.80
C TYR A 48 -6.01 0.75 26.56
N ILE A 49 -7.30 0.47 26.74
CA ILE A 49 -8.37 1.48 26.58
C ILE A 49 -8.17 2.61 27.61
N LYS A 50 -7.87 2.28 28.86
CA LYS A 50 -7.60 3.27 29.92
C LYS A 50 -6.44 4.18 29.54
N GLN A 51 -5.36 3.63 29.02
CA GLN A 51 -4.19 4.40 28.59
C GLN A 51 -4.52 5.32 27.40
N ILE A 52 -5.18 4.80 26.36
CA ILE A 52 -5.53 5.64 25.20
C ILE A 52 -6.51 6.75 25.59
N VAL A 53 -7.48 6.52 26.49
CA VAL A 53 -8.37 7.58 26.98
C VAL A 53 -7.58 8.69 27.68
N LYS A 54 -6.54 8.35 28.46
CA LYS A 54 -5.63 9.32 29.07
C LYS A 54 -4.81 10.07 28.03
N ASP A 55 -4.17 9.35 27.11
CA ASP A 55 -3.35 9.95 26.04
C ASP A 55 -4.20 10.88 25.16
N THR A 56 -5.45 10.50 24.89
CA THR A 56 -6.39 11.33 24.13
C THR A 56 -6.69 12.61 24.89
N TYR A 57 -6.99 12.52 26.19
CA TYR A 57 -7.28 13.71 26.99
C TYR A 57 -6.05 14.61 27.10
N GLU A 58 -4.86 14.05 27.32
CA GLU A 58 -3.61 14.81 27.36
C GLU A 58 -3.43 15.58 26.05
N ALA A 59 -3.47 14.89 24.91
CA ALA A 59 -3.37 15.52 23.59
C ALA A 59 -4.45 16.58 23.36
N TRP A 60 -5.71 16.26 23.65
CA TRP A 60 -6.81 17.21 23.47
C TRP A 60 -6.66 18.44 24.38
N SER A 61 -6.25 18.24 25.63
CA SER A 61 -6.14 19.32 26.61
C SER A 61 -4.94 20.23 26.34
N GLU A 62 -3.80 19.67 25.93
CA GLU A 62 -2.63 20.45 25.53
C GLU A 62 -2.92 21.34 24.31
N ASN A 63 -3.69 20.84 23.34
CA ASN A 63 -3.95 21.54 22.07
C ASN A 63 -5.19 22.46 22.13
N PHE A 64 -6.29 22.04 22.75
CA PHE A 64 -7.60 22.72 22.60
C PHE A 64 -8.16 23.29 23.89
N TYR A 65 -7.68 22.83 25.06
CA TYR A 65 -8.26 23.23 26.33
C TYR A 65 -7.39 24.27 27.05
N SER A 66 -8.05 25.25 27.65
CA SER A 66 -7.47 26.04 28.74
C SER A 66 -8.45 25.91 29.92
N GLN A 67 -7.92 25.62 31.11
CA GLN A 67 -8.68 25.18 32.29
C GLN A 67 -10.03 25.89 32.48
N LYS A 68 -11.05 25.12 32.89
CA LYS A 68 -12.38 25.63 33.29
C LYS A 68 -12.23 26.70 34.38
N ASN A 69 -12.75 27.89 34.10
CA ASN A 69 -13.37 28.67 35.16
C ASN A 69 -14.78 28.09 35.40
N TYR A 70 -15.02 27.64 36.63
CA TYR A 70 -16.29 27.22 37.20
C TYR A 70 -17.49 27.90 36.52
N ASN A 71 -18.27 27.19 35.68
CA ASN A 71 -19.67 27.59 35.39
C ASN A 71 -20.54 26.60 34.58
N SER A 72 -20.05 25.47 34.07
CA SER A 72 -20.94 24.42 33.51
C SER A 72 -21.00 23.22 34.46
N GLY A 73 -22.22 22.83 34.87
CA GLY A 73 -22.47 21.70 35.79
C GLY A 73 -21.82 20.39 35.35
N PRO A 74 -21.79 19.35 36.21
CA PRO A 74 -21.00 18.15 35.96
C PRO A 74 -21.55 17.39 34.73
N VAL A 75 -20.83 17.47 33.62
CA VAL A 75 -21.04 16.59 32.46
C VAL A 75 -20.31 15.29 32.75
N LYS A 76 -21.04 14.18 32.85
CA LYS A 76 -20.45 12.84 33.01
C LYS A 76 -20.05 12.31 31.64
N LEU A 77 -18.84 11.76 31.53
CA LEU A 77 -18.36 11.13 30.30
C LEU A 77 -18.47 9.62 30.41
N GLN A 78 -19.14 9.00 29.44
CA GLN A 78 -19.26 7.55 29.33
C GLN A 78 -18.75 7.09 27.96
N LEU A 79 -17.90 6.07 27.96
CA LEU A 79 -17.41 5.40 26.76
C LEU A 79 -17.99 3.98 26.71
N TYR A 80 -18.71 3.67 25.64
CA TYR A 80 -19.30 2.37 25.37
C TYR A 80 -18.53 1.69 24.24
N VAL A 81 -17.90 0.55 24.53
CA VAL A 81 -17.12 -0.22 23.57
C VAL A 81 -17.91 -1.45 23.14
N LEU A 82 -18.43 -1.41 21.91
CA LEU A 82 -19.20 -2.51 21.33
C LEU A 82 -18.24 -3.59 20.81
N LYS A 83 -18.63 -4.86 20.92
CA LYS A 83 -17.77 -5.99 20.58
C LYS A 83 -17.45 -6.05 19.08
N SER A 84 -18.42 -5.76 18.22
CA SER A 84 -18.28 -5.84 16.75
C SER A 84 -19.07 -4.74 16.04
N TYR A 85 -18.80 -4.54 14.75
CA TYR A 85 -19.58 -3.63 13.92
C TYR A 85 -21.03 -4.11 13.72
N ASP A 86 -21.28 -5.41 13.72
CA ASP A 86 -22.63 -5.97 13.63
C ASP A 86 -23.46 -5.63 14.86
N ASP A 87 -22.88 -5.76 16.05
CA ASP A 87 -23.52 -5.32 17.30
C ASP A 87 -23.80 -3.81 17.26
N TYR A 88 -22.86 -3.03 16.73
CA TYR A 88 -23.06 -1.60 16.51
C TYR A 88 -24.24 -1.30 15.60
N LYS A 89 -24.31 -1.90 14.41
CA LYS A 89 -25.43 -1.71 13.49
C LYS A 89 -26.77 -2.15 14.10
N ALA A 90 -26.78 -3.25 14.86
CA ALA A 90 -27.98 -3.81 15.45
C ALA A 90 -28.55 -2.93 16.56
N TYR A 91 -27.69 -2.32 17.39
CA TYR A 91 -28.11 -1.73 18.66
C TYR A 91 -27.91 -0.22 18.77
N ILE A 92 -27.11 0.41 17.91
CA ILE A 92 -26.76 1.83 18.08
C ILE A 92 -27.98 2.76 18.09
N LYS A 93 -29.01 2.48 17.28
CA LYS A 93 -30.22 3.30 17.23
C LYS A 93 -30.96 3.36 18.56
N GLU A 94 -30.97 2.25 19.29
CA GLU A 94 -31.59 2.16 20.61
C GLU A 94 -30.68 2.75 21.70
N LEU A 95 -29.37 2.50 21.62
CA LEU A 95 -28.38 3.01 22.57
C LEU A 95 -28.19 4.53 22.48
N SER A 96 -28.31 5.11 21.29
CA SER A 96 -28.10 6.52 21.00
C SER A 96 -29.35 7.39 21.23
N GLY A 97 -30.50 6.77 21.50
CA GLY A 97 -31.79 7.47 21.60
C GLY A 97 -32.41 7.87 20.25
N GLY A 98 -32.00 7.23 19.15
CA GLY A 98 -32.66 7.35 17.85
C GLY A 98 -31.75 7.55 16.64
N LYS A 99 -30.46 7.84 16.84
CA LYS A 99 -29.47 8.02 15.76
C LYS A 99 -28.95 6.69 15.25
N ASP A 100 -28.98 6.48 13.94
CA ASP A 100 -28.49 5.24 13.36
C ASP A 100 -26.98 5.22 13.08
N HIS A 101 -26.49 4.11 12.53
CA HIS A 101 -25.07 3.89 12.26
C HIS A 101 -24.52 4.78 11.14
N ASN A 102 -25.38 5.29 10.25
CA ASN A 102 -25.00 6.22 9.18
C ASN A 102 -24.82 7.63 9.75
N GLU A 103 -25.72 8.06 10.63
CA GLU A 103 -25.63 9.36 11.30
C GLU A 103 -24.41 9.47 12.23
N LEU A 104 -23.98 8.34 12.80
CA LEU A 104 -22.87 8.26 13.73
C LEU A 104 -21.58 7.70 13.10
N TRP A 105 -21.49 7.48 11.79
CA TRP A 105 -20.24 7.17 11.07
C TRP A 105 -19.33 6.12 11.75
N GLY A 106 -19.89 4.98 12.18
CA GLY A 106 -19.11 3.92 12.85
C GLY A 106 -18.66 4.21 14.30
N GLY A 107 -19.10 5.32 14.88
CA GLY A 107 -18.92 5.68 16.29
C GLY A 107 -19.12 7.18 16.54
N GLY A 108 -19.62 7.56 17.71
CA GLY A 108 -19.87 8.97 17.99
C GLY A 108 -20.47 9.25 19.36
N THR A 109 -20.57 10.54 19.67
CA THR A 109 -21.01 11.04 20.97
C THR A 109 -22.44 11.55 20.91
N VAL A 110 -23.26 11.12 21.86
CA VAL A 110 -24.62 11.64 22.06
C VAL A 110 -24.78 12.22 23.45
N ARG A 111 -25.51 13.33 23.51
CA ARG A 111 -25.90 13.98 24.74
C ARG A 111 -27.19 13.37 25.27
N VAL A 112 -27.19 12.97 26.53
CA VAL A 112 -28.36 12.45 27.26
C VAL A 112 -28.56 13.27 28.54
N HIS A 113 -29.81 13.61 28.83
CA HIS A 113 -30.19 14.26 30.08
C HIS A 113 -30.78 13.21 31.02
N GLU A 114 -30.12 12.95 32.13
CA GLU A 114 -30.56 12.02 33.18
C GLU A 114 -30.85 12.78 34.49
N ALA A 115 -31.47 12.12 35.46
CA ALA A 115 -31.90 12.74 36.71
C ALA A 115 -30.73 13.29 37.55
N ASP A 116 -29.52 12.83 37.29
CA ASP A 116 -28.28 13.13 38.00
C ASP A 116 -27.32 14.05 37.21
N GLY A 117 -27.71 14.51 36.02
CA GLY A 117 -26.94 15.46 35.23
C GLY A 117 -27.00 15.24 33.72
N THR A 118 -26.14 15.97 33.00
CA THR A 118 -25.92 15.73 31.56
C THR A 118 -24.85 14.65 31.40
N ILE A 119 -25.08 13.69 30.52
CA ILE A 119 -24.15 12.62 30.19
C ILE A 119 -23.79 12.69 28.71
N ALA A 120 -22.50 12.65 28.40
CA ALA A 120 -21.99 12.47 27.04
C ALA A 120 -21.64 10.98 26.85
N LYS A 121 -22.47 10.26 26.10
CA LYS A 121 -22.27 8.83 25.79
C LYS A 121 -21.55 8.70 24.45
N THR A 122 -20.32 8.20 24.49
CA THR A 122 -19.48 7.96 23.31
C THR A 122 -19.54 6.49 22.96
N PHE A 123 -19.85 6.15 21.71
CA PHE A 123 -19.88 4.77 21.23
C PHE A 123 -18.73 4.51 20.26
N ILE A 124 -18.00 3.41 20.46
CA ILE A 124 -16.94 2.94 19.57
C ILE A 124 -17.09 1.44 19.29
N ILE A 125 -16.40 0.97 18.25
CA ILE A 125 -16.36 -0.45 17.87
C ILE A 125 -15.02 -1.07 18.27
N GLY A 126 -15.08 -2.26 18.89
CA GLY A 126 -13.96 -3.03 19.39
C GLY A 126 -13.27 -3.95 18.37
N ASP A 127 -13.91 -4.23 17.23
CA ASP A 127 -13.37 -5.06 16.14
C ASP A 127 -14.02 -4.71 14.78
N VAL A 128 -13.20 -4.53 13.74
CA VAL A 128 -13.63 -4.34 12.35
C VAL A 128 -12.79 -5.24 11.44
N ASN A 129 -13.21 -6.51 11.27
CA ASN A 129 -12.84 -7.46 10.21
C ASN A 129 -11.58 -7.09 9.37
N GLY A 130 -10.39 -7.16 9.98
CA GLY A 130 -9.11 -7.03 9.26
C GLY A 130 -8.74 -5.62 8.77
N LEU A 131 -9.55 -4.58 9.02
CA LEU A 131 -9.11 -3.20 8.87
C LEU A 131 -8.29 -2.83 10.11
N PHE A 132 -6.96 -2.80 9.95
CA PHE A 132 -6.03 -2.10 10.84
C PHE A 132 -6.28 -0.57 10.81
N CYS A 133 -7.49 -0.12 11.16
CA CYS A 133 -7.72 1.27 11.53
C CYS A 133 -7.01 1.49 12.87
N ALA A 134 -5.74 1.90 12.80
CA ALA A 134 -4.78 2.05 13.90
C ALA A 134 -5.45 2.28 15.26
N LYS A 135 -5.32 1.29 16.15
CA LYS A 135 -6.01 1.05 17.43
C LYS A 135 -6.10 2.22 18.44
N SER A 136 -5.60 3.41 18.14
CA SER A 136 -5.70 4.63 18.95
C SER A 136 -6.46 5.76 18.25
N LYS A 137 -6.41 5.87 16.92
CA LYS A 137 -6.86 7.06 16.17
C LYS A 137 -8.38 7.24 16.19
N ILE A 138 -9.15 6.17 15.99
CA ILE A 138 -10.63 6.20 16.09
C ILE A 138 -11.06 6.64 17.49
N LEU A 139 -10.45 6.05 18.52
CA LEU A 139 -10.79 6.38 19.90
C LEU A 139 -10.49 7.86 20.19
N MET A 140 -9.34 8.36 19.72
CA MET A 140 -8.97 9.77 19.86
C MET A 140 -9.96 10.71 19.15
N GLU A 141 -10.33 10.38 17.92
CA GLU A 141 -11.32 11.13 17.13
C GLU A 141 -12.69 11.16 17.83
N LYS A 142 -13.23 10.00 18.24
CA LYS A 142 -14.59 9.93 18.82
C LYS A 142 -14.66 10.56 20.21
N MET A 143 -13.63 10.36 21.04
CA MET A 143 -13.57 10.98 22.36
C MET A 143 -13.38 12.50 22.32
N SER A 144 -12.86 13.06 21.22
CA SER A 144 -12.72 14.51 21.07
C SER A 144 -14.06 15.25 21.18
N ASP A 145 -15.16 14.68 20.67
CA ASP A 145 -16.51 15.24 20.84
C ASP A 145 -16.96 15.25 22.30
N ALA A 146 -16.65 14.19 23.05
CA ALA A 146 -17.00 14.08 24.46
C ALA A 146 -16.23 15.10 25.29
N PHE A 147 -14.97 15.36 24.95
CA PHE A 147 -14.17 16.40 25.59
C PHE A 147 -14.62 17.81 25.19
N LEU A 148 -15.05 18.02 23.95
CA LEU A 148 -15.70 19.27 23.55
C LEU A 148 -17.00 19.50 24.32
N GLU A 149 -17.88 18.50 24.46
CA GLU A 149 -19.08 18.58 25.31
C GLU A 149 -18.71 18.87 26.78
N TYR A 150 -17.65 18.24 27.30
CA TYR A 150 -17.15 18.50 28.65
C TYR A 150 -16.67 19.95 28.84
N ALA A 151 -15.93 20.49 27.86
CA ALA A 151 -15.42 21.85 27.88
C ALA A 151 -16.54 22.89 27.78
N THR A 152 -17.44 22.73 26.82
CA THR A 152 -18.44 23.77 26.50
C THR A 152 -19.76 23.59 27.23
N GLY A 153 -20.05 22.39 27.75
CA GLY A 153 -21.36 22.02 28.30
C GLY A 153 -22.45 21.81 27.24
N ASN A 154 -22.12 22.03 25.96
CA ASN A 154 -22.98 21.79 24.81
C ASN A 154 -22.15 21.77 23.51
N LEU A 155 -21.87 20.57 23.00
CA LEU A 155 -21.13 20.34 21.76
C LEU A 155 -21.80 21.05 20.58
N ASN A 156 -23.13 21.13 20.54
CA ASN A 156 -23.86 21.79 19.45
C ASN A 156 -23.68 23.32 19.43
N GLU A 157 -23.02 23.89 20.44
CA GLU A 157 -22.63 25.30 20.44
C GLU A 157 -21.29 25.56 19.78
N VAL A 158 -20.48 24.52 19.60
CA VAL A 158 -19.22 24.59 18.85
C VAL A 158 -19.54 24.60 17.35
N PRO A 159 -18.97 25.54 16.57
CA PRO A 159 -19.11 25.54 15.12
C PRO A 159 -18.76 24.19 14.51
N GLU A 160 -19.58 23.71 13.57
CA GLU A 160 -19.42 22.38 12.97
C GLU A 160 -18.06 22.18 12.32
N VAL A 161 -17.57 23.17 11.57
CA VAL A 161 -16.22 23.15 10.99
C VAL A 161 -15.14 22.90 12.03
N LEU A 162 -15.28 23.44 13.25
CA LEU A 162 -14.29 23.25 14.31
C LEU A 162 -14.42 21.89 14.97
N ARG A 163 -15.65 21.39 15.16
CA ARG A 163 -15.87 20.02 15.64
C ARG A 163 -15.22 19.01 14.69
N THR A 164 -15.46 19.17 13.39
CA THR A 164 -14.88 18.32 12.35
C THR A 164 -13.37 18.43 12.29
N GLY A 165 -12.81 19.65 12.29
CA GLY A 165 -11.36 19.84 12.24
C GLY A 165 -10.64 19.34 13.50
N VAL A 166 -11.23 19.51 14.70
CA VAL A 166 -10.67 18.95 15.94
C VAL A 166 -10.67 17.41 15.90
N LYS A 167 -11.73 16.78 15.40
CA LYS A 167 -11.78 15.32 15.21
C LYS A 167 -10.65 14.82 14.33
N LEU A 168 -10.46 15.44 13.17
CA LEU A 168 -9.45 15.04 12.20
C LEU A 168 -8.03 15.32 12.68
N PHE A 169 -7.83 16.44 13.38
CA PHE A 169 -6.57 16.70 14.07
C PHE A 169 -6.26 15.60 15.09
N MET A 170 -7.24 15.19 15.90
CA MET A 170 -7.07 14.14 16.91
C MET A 170 -6.90 12.75 16.28
N TRP A 171 -7.54 12.48 15.14
CA TRP A 171 -7.31 11.27 14.35
C TRP A 171 -5.86 11.19 13.85
N SER A 172 -5.32 12.31 13.39
CA SER A 172 -3.96 12.41 12.85
C SER A 172 -2.89 12.57 13.93
N TYR A 173 -3.26 12.66 15.21
CA TYR A 173 -2.33 12.89 16.30
C TYR A 173 -1.54 11.62 16.67
N ASP A 174 -0.22 11.73 16.64
CA ASP A 174 0.70 10.73 17.18
C ASP A 174 1.02 11.08 18.62
N ALA A 175 0.37 10.38 19.55
CA ALA A 175 0.52 10.60 20.99
C ALA A 175 1.98 10.41 21.47
N ALA A 176 2.71 9.46 20.88
CA ALA A 176 4.10 9.19 21.25
C ALA A 176 5.03 10.32 20.80
N LYS A 177 4.76 10.92 19.63
CA LYS A 177 5.54 12.04 19.10
C LYS A 177 5.02 13.42 19.51
N LYS A 178 3.88 13.47 20.23
CA LYS A 178 3.16 14.70 20.60
C LYS A 178 2.97 15.67 19.43
N LYS A 179 2.60 15.15 18.26
CA LYS A 179 2.38 15.95 17.04
C LYS A 179 1.33 15.33 16.13
N SER A 180 0.65 16.16 15.35
CA SER A 180 -0.17 15.70 14.23
C SER A 180 0.72 15.24 13.07
N THR A 181 0.45 14.07 12.51
CA THR A 181 1.14 13.50 11.33
C THR A 181 0.36 13.77 10.05
N HIS A 182 -0.24 14.95 9.96
CA HIS A 182 -1.17 15.35 8.91
C HIS A 182 -0.65 14.99 7.51
N ASP A 183 -1.54 14.47 6.66
CA ASP A 183 -1.19 14.15 5.28
C ASP A 183 -1.25 15.43 4.43
N MET A 184 -0.10 15.87 3.93
CA MET A 184 0.04 17.12 3.18
C MET A 184 -0.63 17.06 1.81
N HIS A 185 -0.97 15.86 1.30
CA HIS A 185 -1.77 15.72 0.08
C HIS A 185 -3.13 16.41 0.23
N TYR A 186 -3.78 16.31 1.40
CA TYR A 186 -5.05 17.02 1.67
C TYR A 186 -4.89 18.54 1.66
N ILE A 187 -3.75 19.08 2.08
CA ILE A 187 -3.51 20.53 2.06
C ILE A 187 -3.46 21.05 0.63
N LYS A 188 -2.83 20.31 -0.28
CA LYS A 188 -2.79 20.66 -1.71
C LYS A 188 -4.17 20.71 -2.33
N GLU A 189 -4.93 19.62 -2.21
CA GLU A 189 -6.29 19.53 -2.74
C GLU A 189 -7.21 20.62 -2.18
N THR A 190 -7.09 20.88 -0.88
CA THR A 190 -7.87 21.91 -0.19
C THR A 190 -7.48 23.30 -0.65
N TYR A 191 -6.19 23.55 -0.87
CA TYR A 191 -5.69 24.83 -1.36
C TYR A 191 -6.17 25.10 -2.78
N ASP A 192 -6.12 24.11 -3.67
CA ASP A 192 -6.59 24.25 -5.04
C ASP A 192 -8.11 24.54 -5.08
N GLU A 193 -8.92 23.85 -4.27
CA GLU A 193 -10.36 24.17 -4.12
C GLU A 193 -10.60 25.58 -3.55
N MET A 194 -9.79 26.01 -2.59
CA MET A 194 -9.87 27.37 -2.05
C MET A 194 -9.73 28.41 -3.17
N GLN A 195 -8.78 28.19 -4.10
CA GLN A 195 -8.57 29.07 -5.25
C GLN A 195 -9.76 29.01 -6.24
N GLU A 196 -10.24 27.80 -6.57
CA GLU A 196 -11.35 27.61 -7.52
C GLU A 196 -12.67 28.19 -7.00
N SER A 197 -12.95 28.01 -5.71
CA SER A 197 -14.19 28.46 -5.06
C SER A 197 -14.21 29.96 -4.73
N GLY A 198 -13.06 30.63 -4.76
CA GLY A 198 -12.90 32.02 -4.36
C GLY A 198 -13.06 32.25 -2.84
N TYR A 199 -13.07 31.19 -2.04
CA TYR A 199 -13.12 31.26 -0.57
C TYR A 199 -11.76 31.54 0.03
N ASN A 200 -11.21 32.70 -0.30
CA ASN A 200 -9.82 33.01 0.02
C ASN A 200 -9.59 33.44 1.48
N THR A 201 -10.60 33.39 2.36
CA THR A 201 -10.45 33.85 3.75
C THR A 201 -10.81 32.75 4.76
N PRO A 202 -10.06 32.62 5.87
CA PRO A 202 -10.33 31.62 6.91
C PRO A 202 -11.76 31.66 7.44
N TYR A 203 -12.36 32.83 7.52
CA TYR A 203 -13.75 32.98 7.93
C TYR A 203 -14.75 32.40 6.93
N LYS A 204 -14.60 32.70 5.63
CA LYS A 204 -15.50 32.16 4.60
C LYS A 204 -15.44 30.64 4.58
N ILE A 205 -14.22 30.12 4.67
CA ILE A 205 -13.91 28.72 4.87
C ILE A 205 -14.59 28.15 6.12
N ALA A 206 -14.50 28.82 7.27
CA ALA A 206 -15.13 28.37 8.51
C ALA A 206 -16.67 28.29 8.45
N ASN A 207 -17.31 28.93 7.47
CA ASN A 207 -18.76 28.80 7.26
C ASN A 207 -19.12 27.65 6.30
N MET A 208 -18.13 26.93 5.74
CA MET A 208 -18.37 25.69 5.01
C MET A 208 -18.64 24.59 6.03
N ALA A 209 -19.92 24.27 6.22
CA ALA A 209 -20.33 23.28 7.22
C ALA A 209 -19.89 21.84 6.87
N ASN A 210 -19.65 21.54 5.58
CA ASN A 210 -19.55 20.16 5.09
C ASN A 210 -18.17 19.75 4.54
N ASP A 211 -17.20 20.65 4.46
CA ASP A 211 -15.87 20.31 3.94
C ASP A 211 -14.90 19.96 5.07
N TYR A 212 -14.70 18.65 5.24
CA TYR A 212 -13.92 18.10 6.32
C TYR A 212 -12.41 18.34 6.14
N ARG A 213 -11.89 18.38 4.90
CA ARG A 213 -10.44 18.62 4.64
C ARG A 213 -10.10 20.08 4.91
N MET A 214 -10.98 20.97 4.50
CA MET A 214 -10.88 22.39 4.81
C MET A 214 -10.95 22.66 6.32
N ALA A 215 -11.84 21.96 7.03
CA ALA A 215 -11.91 22.00 8.48
C ALA A 215 -10.60 21.55 9.15
N ASP A 216 -10.00 20.47 8.66
CA ASP A 216 -8.74 19.93 9.14
C ASP A 216 -7.57 20.90 8.93
N CYS A 217 -7.47 21.47 7.73
CA CYS A 217 -6.46 22.47 7.38
C CYS A 217 -6.58 23.72 8.25
N LEU A 218 -7.81 24.25 8.44
CA LEU A 218 -8.04 25.43 9.26
C LEU A 218 -7.66 25.18 10.72
N VAL A 219 -8.09 24.05 11.31
CA VAL A 219 -7.77 23.73 12.71
C VAL A 219 -6.28 23.50 12.90
N THR A 220 -5.62 22.82 11.96
CA THR A 220 -4.18 22.58 12.00
C THR A 220 -3.40 23.88 11.91
N PHE A 221 -3.73 24.77 10.95
CA PHE A 221 -3.15 26.10 10.87
C PHE A 221 -3.30 26.89 12.18
N LEU A 222 -4.52 26.90 12.74
CA LEU A 222 -4.79 27.62 13.98
C LEU A 222 -3.99 27.02 15.14
N GLN A 223 -3.84 25.70 15.22
CA GLN A 223 -3.03 25.07 16.26
C GLN A 223 -1.53 25.40 16.12
N GLU A 224 -1.00 25.42 14.90
CA GLU A 224 0.42 25.70 14.67
C GLU A 224 0.79 27.17 14.83
N LYS A 225 -0.07 28.09 14.36
CA LYS A 225 0.24 29.53 14.28
C LYS A 225 -0.44 30.35 15.36
N HIS A 226 -1.65 29.96 15.76
CA HIS A 226 -2.52 30.73 16.67
C HIS A 226 -3.23 29.85 17.72
N PRO A 227 -2.53 28.99 18.47
CA PRO A 227 -3.14 27.94 19.30
C PRO A 227 -4.13 28.47 20.35
N GLN A 228 -4.00 29.74 20.73
CA GLN A 228 -4.89 30.39 21.68
C GLN A 228 -6.29 30.70 21.12
N PHE A 229 -6.47 30.78 19.80
CA PHE A 229 -7.76 31.19 19.22
C PHE A 229 -8.85 30.15 19.44
N ILE A 230 -8.53 28.86 19.25
CA ILE A 230 -9.48 27.77 19.51
C ILE A 230 -9.72 27.65 21.02
N LYS A 231 -8.66 27.73 21.84
CA LYS A 231 -8.77 27.70 23.31
C LYS A 231 -9.70 28.78 23.83
N GLN A 232 -9.49 30.03 23.40
CA GLN A 232 -10.32 31.17 23.78
C GLN A 232 -11.78 30.98 23.34
N LEU A 233 -12.02 30.55 22.10
CA LEU A 233 -13.37 30.28 21.62
C LEU A 233 -14.08 29.24 22.49
N LEU A 234 -13.43 28.10 22.76
CA LEU A 234 -14.02 27.01 23.54
C LEU A 234 -14.34 27.46 24.98
N THR A 235 -13.45 28.24 25.60
CA THR A 235 -13.70 28.85 26.92
C THR A 235 -14.87 29.82 26.88
N GLU A 236 -14.93 30.72 25.88
CA GLU A 236 -15.97 31.74 25.80
C GLU A 236 -17.36 31.17 25.45
N ILE A 237 -17.44 30.10 24.65
CA ILE A 237 -18.71 29.43 24.32
C ILE A 237 -19.47 29.04 25.59
N SER A 238 -18.75 28.52 26.61
CA SER A 238 -19.34 28.13 27.90
C SER A 238 -20.02 29.28 28.67
N SER A 239 -19.69 30.53 28.32
CA SER A 239 -20.18 31.76 28.99
C SER A 239 -21.10 32.62 28.12
N GLY A 240 -21.17 32.39 26.80
CA GLY A 240 -21.97 33.19 25.88
C GLY A 240 -21.67 32.92 24.40
N LYS A 241 -22.34 31.91 23.81
CA LYS A 241 -22.13 31.42 22.43
C LYS A 241 -22.06 32.52 21.35
N GLU A 242 -23.09 33.35 21.24
CA GLU A 242 -23.23 34.25 20.08
C GLU A 242 -22.08 35.26 19.99
N GLN A 243 -21.68 35.84 21.11
CA GLN A 243 -20.57 36.79 21.16
C GLN A 243 -19.22 36.11 20.96
N ALA A 244 -19.03 34.91 21.52
CA ALA A 244 -17.81 34.13 21.35
C ALA A 244 -17.57 33.78 19.87
N VAL A 245 -18.60 33.25 19.20
CA VAL A 245 -18.55 32.92 17.77
C VAL A 245 -18.34 34.19 16.94
N LEU A 246 -19.01 35.30 17.26
CA LEU A 246 -18.82 36.57 16.55
C LEU A 246 -17.37 37.09 16.67
N ARG A 247 -16.77 37.06 17.87
CA ARG A 247 -15.38 37.46 18.08
C ARG A 247 -14.41 36.57 17.32
N PHE A 248 -14.61 35.26 17.35
CA PHE A 248 -13.79 34.32 16.58
C PHE A 248 -13.90 34.58 15.07
N LYS A 249 -15.10 34.86 14.56
CA LYS A 249 -15.30 35.25 13.16
C LYS A 249 -14.58 36.56 12.81
N GLN A 250 -14.55 37.54 13.71
CA GLN A 250 -13.81 38.79 13.52
C GLN A 250 -12.29 38.55 13.49
N LEU A 251 -11.78 37.67 14.37
CA LEU A 251 -10.37 37.25 14.38
C LEU A 251 -9.97 36.58 13.07
N LEU A 252 -10.78 35.63 12.56
CA LEU A 252 -10.53 34.95 11.29
C LEU A 252 -10.62 35.86 10.05
N ASN A 253 -11.32 36.99 10.15
CA ASN A 253 -11.40 38.02 9.09
C ASN A 253 -10.28 39.06 9.17
N ASN A 254 -9.36 38.95 10.13
CA ASN A 254 -8.20 39.84 10.19
C ASN A 254 -7.30 39.62 8.97
N SER A 255 -6.96 40.69 8.26
CA SER A 255 -6.14 40.62 7.04
C SER A 255 -4.75 40.00 7.23
N GLY A 256 -4.18 40.07 8.45
CA GLY A 256 -2.94 39.39 8.81
C GLY A 256 -3.13 37.87 8.87
N ILE A 257 -4.18 37.42 9.57
CA ILE A 257 -4.52 35.99 9.69
C ILE A 257 -4.87 35.39 8.32
N GLU A 258 -5.63 36.11 7.49
CA GLU A 258 -5.91 35.68 6.12
C GLU A 258 -4.62 35.47 5.31
N ARG A 259 -3.69 36.42 5.38
CA ARG A 259 -2.41 36.33 4.66
C ARG A 259 -1.56 35.17 5.16
N GLU A 260 -1.47 35.00 6.48
CA GLU A 260 -0.72 33.91 7.09
C GLU A 260 -1.32 32.55 6.75
N PHE A 261 -2.65 32.41 6.75
CA PHE A 261 -3.31 31.18 6.36
C PHE A 261 -3.02 30.83 4.90
N LYS A 262 -3.13 31.78 3.97
CA LYS A 262 -2.77 31.55 2.56
C LYS A 262 -1.32 31.12 2.41
N GLN A 263 -0.38 31.80 3.08
CA GLN A 263 1.03 31.43 3.04
C GLN A 263 1.27 30.04 3.61
N TRP A 264 0.58 29.68 4.69
CA TRP A 264 0.65 28.35 5.28
C TRP A 264 0.14 27.28 4.33
N MET A 265 -1.02 27.49 3.68
CA MET A 265 -1.55 26.58 2.66
C MET A 265 -0.64 26.50 1.41
N ASP A 266 -0.06 27.61 0.97
CA ASP A 266 0.81 27.69 -0.20
C ASP A 266 2.13 26.92 -0.01
N VAL A 267 2.68 26.97 1.21
CA VAL A 267 3.83 26.15 1.61
C VAL A 267 3.41 24.70 1.79
N GLY A 268 2.34 24.45 2.56
CA GLY A 268 1.90 23.10 2.91
C GLY A 268 1.35 22.28 1.74
N SER A 269 0.88 22.93 0.67
CA SER A 269 0.46 22.28 -0.58
C SER A 269 1.63 21.87 -1.50
N GLY A 270 2.85 22.26 -1.13
CA GLY A 270 4.02 22.22 -2.00
C GLY A 270 3.93 23.16 -3.19
N ASN A 271 2.85 23.96 -3.36
CA ASN A 271 2.69 24.78 -4.57
C ASN A 271 3.79 25.83 -4.72
N LYS A 272 4.27 26.41 -3.61
CA LYS A 272 5.42 27.30 -3.66
C LYS A 272 6.69 26.60 -4.14
N VAL A 273 6.98 25.41 -3.60
CA VAL A 273 8.15 24.62 -3.99
C VAL A 273 8.02 24.16 -5.45
N ALA A 274 6.83 23.75 -5.89
CA ALA A 274 6.56 23.44 -7.28
C ALA A 274 6.76 24.66 -8.19
N ALA A 275 6.27 25.84 -7.79
CA ALA A 275 6.47 27.06 -8.57
C ALA A 275 7.96 27.44 -8.67
N ASP A 276 8.77 27.14 -7.66
CA ASP A 276 10.22 27.37 -7.69
C ASP A 276 10.98 26.32 -8.54
N LEU A 277 10.53 25.06 -8.54
CA LEU A 277 11.19 23.94 -9.21
C LEU A 277 10.71 23.66 -10.63
N VAL A 278 9.44 23.97 -10.92
CA VAL A 278 8.75 23.77 -12.20
C VAL A 278 7.85 24.98 -12.52
N PRO A 279 8.43 26.19 -12.72
CA PRO A 279 7.70 27.45 -12.88
C PRO A 279 6.89 27.56 -14.17
N ASP A 280 7.31 26.86 -15.22
CA ASP A 280 6.68 26.92 -16.53
C ASP A 280 5.56 25.88 -16.65
N SER A 281 4.56 26.16 -17.48
CA SER A 281 3.46 25.23 -17.72
C SER A 281 2.92 25.28 -19.13
N GLU A 282 2.42 24.12 -19.59
CA GLU A 282 1.73 23.98 -20.86
C GLU A 282 0.56 23.00 -20.75
N VAL A 283 -0.49 23.24 -21.54
CA VAL A 283 -1.70 22.43 -21.52
C VAL A 283 -1.94 21.78 -22.88
N ILE A 284 -2.11 20.46 -22.88
CA ILE A 284 -2.59 19.68 -24.03
C ILE A 284 -4.05 19.29 -23.76
N THR A 285 -4.95 19.67 -24.65
CA THR A 285 -6.36 19.25 -24.58
C THR A 285 -6.62 18.20 -25.65
N LEU A 286 -7.06 17.01 -25.22
CA LEU A 286 -7.45 15.90 -26.09
C LEU A 286 -8.95 15.71 -25.98
N SER A 287 -9.70 16.53 -26.73
CA SER A 287 -11.15 16.62 -26.64
C SER A 287 -11.86 15.30 -26.97
N GLU A 288 -11.30 14.49 -27.87
CA GLU A 288 -11.84 13.19 -28.25
C GLU A 288 -11.85 12.18 -27.08
N HIS A 289 -10.88 12.31 -26.16
CA HIS A 289 -10.76 11.47 -24.96
C HIS A 289 -11.26 12.17 -23.68
N LYS A 290 -11.80 13.39 -23.80
CA LYS A 290 -12.12 14.26 -22.64
C LYS A 290 -10.96 14.35 -21.63
N LEU A 291 -9.73 14.45 -22.13
CA LEU A 291 -8.52 14.59 -21.29
C LEU A 291 -7.93 15.99 -21.42
N GLN A 292 -7.50 16.53 -20.28
CA GLN A 292 -6.66 17.72 -20.19
C GLN A 292 -5.34 17.35 -19.51
N ILE A 293 -4.22 17.48 -20.21
CA ILE A 293 -2.89 17.21 -19.67
C ILE A 293 -2.21 18.56 -19.38
N ASN A 294 -1.83 18.79 -18.13
CA ASN A 294 -1.11 19.98 -17.69
C ASN A 294 0.34 19.60 -17.37
N ILE A 295 1.28 20.06 -18.17
CA ILE A 295 2.71 19.78 -18.00
C ILE A 295 3.34 20.97 -17.27
N LYS A 296 3.97 20.71 -16.13
CA LYS A 296 4.72 21.68 -15.33
C LYS A 296 6.20 21.35 -15.37
N TYR A 297 7.06 22.32 -15.70
CA TYR A 297 8.49 22.09 -15.92
C TYR A 297 9.33 23.34 -15.63
N ASP A 298 10.65 23.20 -15.66
CA ASP A 298 11.63 24.29 -15.68
C ASP A 298 12.43 24.23 -16.99
N ASN A 299 12.60 25.37 -17.65
CA ASN A 299 13.29 25.47 -18.94
C ASN A 299 14.83 25.33 -18.86
N LYS A 300 15.43 25.18 -17.67
CA LYS A 300 16.89 25.01 -17.53
C LYS A 300 17.45 23.77 -18.27
N GLU A 301 16.84 22.60 -18.07
CA GLU A 301 17.30 21.33 -18.69
C GLU A 301 16.35 20.82 -19.79
N LEU A 302 15.09 21.29 -19.76
CA LEU A 302 14.06 20.96 -20.73
C LEU A 302 13.96 22.04 -21.82
N ASN A 303 14.84 21.96 -22.82
CA ASN A 303 14.75 22.84 -24.00
C ASN A 303 13.49 22.53 -24.85
N GLN A 304 13.21 23.38 -25.84
CA GLN A 304 12.01 23.24 -26.68
C GLN A 304 11.93 21.91 -27.43
N ASP A 305 13.06 21.36 -27.88
CA ASP A 305 13.10 20.07 -28.58
C ASP A 305 12.72 18.91 -27.64
N LYS A 306 13.32 18.86 -26.45
CA LYS A 306 12.97 17.88 -25.41
C LYS A 306 11.51 18.02 -24.98
N LEU A 307 11.02 19.24 -24.80
CA LEU A 307 9.62 19.48 -24.47
C LEU A 307 8.68 19.02 -25.58
N SER A 308 9.04 19.21 -26.86
CA SER A 308 8.30 18.65 -27.99
C SER A 308 8.25 17.13 -27.91
N ASN A 309 9.39 16.48 -27.64
CA ASN A 309 9.45 15.03 -27.47
C ASN A 309 8.60 14.53 -26.29
N ILE A 310 8.54 15.26 -25.16
CA ILE A 310 7.63 14.95 -24.06
C ILE A 310 6.17 15.02 -24.52
N LYS A 311 5.77 16.06 -25.25
CA LYS A 311 4.40 16.21 -25.78
C LYS A 311 4.06 15.10 -26.77
N ASP A 312 4.99 14.72 -27.63
CA ASP A 312 4.80 13.63 -28.59
C ASP A 312 4.74 12.27 -27.89
N THR A 313 5.53 12.08 -26.83
CA THR A 313 5.47 10.89 -25.96
C THR A 313 4.09 10.79 -25.30
N ILE A 314 3.54 11.89 -24.76
CA ILE A 314 2.21 11.93 -24.16
C ILE A 314 1.13 11.52 -25.18
N LYS A 315 1.14 12.15 -26.36
CA LYS A 315 0.17 11.84 -27.43
C LYS A 315 0.29 10.40 -27.91
N GLY A 316 1.52 9.91 -28.07
CA GLY A 316 1.81 8.52 -28.46
C GLY A 316 1.29 7.54 -27.42
N ALA A 317 1.61 7.74 -26.14
CA ALA A 317 1.15 6.87 -25.06
C ALA A 317 -0.38 6.81 -24.97
N ILE A 318 -1.07 7.95 -25.10
CA ILE A 318 -2.54 7.99 -25.05
C ILE A 318 -3.16 7.26 -26.25
N ARG A 319 -2.63 7.47 -27.45
CA ARG A 319 -3.07 6.76 -28.66
C ARG A 319 -2.85 5.25 -28.53
N ASP A 320 -1.67 4.86 -28.07
CA ASP A 320 -1.29 3.46 -27.94
C ASP A 320 -2.14 2.77 -26.86
N PHE A 321 -2.45 3.46 -25.76
CA PHE A 321 -3.37 2.97 -24.73
C PHE A 321 -4.79 2.82 -25.27
N ASP A 322 -5.32 3.83 -25.97
CA ASP A 322 -6.66 3.79 -26.57
C ASP A 322 -6.79 2.64 -27.57
N SER A 323 -5.75 2.40 -28.37
CA SER A 323 -5.70 1.28 -29.30
C SER A 323 -5.71 -0.09 -28.60
N ALA A 324 -5.00 -0.23 -27.48
CA ALA A 324 -4.84 -1.51 -26.79
C ALA A 324 -6.02 -1.84 -25.86
N PHE A 325 -6.53 -0.83 -25.15
CA PHE A 325 -7.46 -1.04 -24.04
C PHE A 325 -8.74 -0.19 -24.14
N GLY A 326 -8.81 0.77 -25.06
CA GLY A 326 -9.90 1.73 -25.17
C GLY A 326 -9.95 2.73 -24.01
N ILE A 327 -10.13 4.02 -24.33
CA ILE A 327 -10.40 5.06 -23.33
C ILE A 327 -11.90 5.25 -23.18
N ASN A 328 -12.43 5.00 -21.98
CA ASN A 328 -13.85 5.07 -21.72
C ASN A 328 -14.33 6.51 -21.48
N ASN A 329 -14.95 7.09 -22.51
CA ASN A 329 -15.51 8.45 -22.48
C ASN A 329 -17.00 8.52 -22.07
N SER A 330 -17.63 7.37 -21.78
CA SER A 330 -19.10 7.19 -21.74
C SER A 330 -19.76 7.35 -20.36
N GLN A 331 -18.99 7.68 -19.32
CA GLN A 331 -19.51 7.85 -17.97
C GLN A 331 -20.54 9.00 -17.87
N PRO A 332 -21.71 8.77 -17.24
CA PRO A 332 -22.83 9.73 -17.22
C PRO A 332 -22.58 11.00 -16.36
N TRP A 333 -21.50 11.05 -15.58
CA TRP A 333 -21.18 12.18 -14.68
C TRP A 333 -20.02 13.06 -15.19
N HIS A 334 -19.32 12.65 -16.26
CA HIS A 334 -18.18 13.37 -16.84
C HIS A 334 -18.62 14.33 -17.96
N ASN A 335 -19.24 15.45 -17.57
CA ASN A 335 -19.23 16.68 -18.38
C ASN A 335 -17.94 17.49 -18.17
N ILE A 336 -17.09 17.08 -17.23
CA ILE A 336 -15.79 17.70 -16.92
C ILE A 336 -14.69 16.77 -17.43
N PRO A 337 -13.72 17.26 -18.23
CA PRO A 337 -12.56 16.49 -18.66
C PRO A 337 -11.75 15.95 -17.47
N SER A 338 -11.24 14.72 -17.56
CA SER A 338 -10.23 14.23 -16.61
C SER A 338 -8.95 15.05 -16.77
N LYS A 339 -8.33 15.44 -15.66
CA LYS A 339 -7.11 16.26 -15.68
C LYS A 339 -5.92 15.43 -15.24
N VAL A 340 -4.83 15.44 -16.01
CA VAL A 340 -3.56 14.82 -15.63
C VAL A 340 -2.51 15.91 -15.49
N ASN A 341 -2.01 16.13 -14.28
CA ASN A 341 -0.95 17.08 -13.98
C ASN A 341 0.40 16.35 -13.98
N ILE A 342 1.25 16.64 -14.95
CA ILE A 342 2.58 16.05 -15.12
C ILE A 342 3.63 17.05 -14.63
N PHE A 343 4.44 16.68 -13.64
CA PHE A 343 5.52 17.46 -13.09
C PHE A 343 6.85 16.88 -13.55
N VAL A 344 7.61 17.67 -14.31
CA VAL A 344 8.90 17.29 -14.90
C VAL A 344 10.02 17.99 -14.16
N PHE A 345 10.73 17.26 -13.31
CA PHE A 345 11.84 17.82 -12.53
C PHE A 345 13.17 17.69 -13.28
N ASN A 346 14.02 18.72 -13.21
CA ASN A 346 15.33 18.70 -13.88
C ASN A 346 16.29 17.64 -13.32
N THR A 347 16.18 17.30 -12.03
CA THR A 347 17.11 16.41 -11.34
C THR A 347 16.38 15.47 -10.38
N ARG A 348 17.00 14.33 -10.07
CA ARG A 348 16.53 13.40 -9.05
C ARG A 348 16.35 14.07 -7.68
N SER A 349 17.28 14.94 -7.28
CA SER A 349 17.20 15.67 -6.00
C SER A 349 15.95 16.55 -5.94
N ASN A 350 15.68 17.33 -6.99
CA ASN A 350 14.51 18.21 -7.01
C ASN A 350 13.20 17.42 -6.88
N TYR A 351 13.13 16.26 -7.54
CA TYR A 351 12.01 15.32 -7.44
C TYR A 351 11.88 14.74 -6.03
N GLU A 352 12.95 14.20 -5.45
CA GLU A 352 12.93 13.59 -4.12
C GLU A 352 12.63 14.64 -3.03
N ASP A 353 13.22 15.83 -3.12
CA ASP A 353 13.00 16.94 -2.18
C ASP A 353 11.54 17.43 -2.25
N TYR A 354 10.98 17.57 -3.46
CA TYR A 354 9.58 17.97 -3.62
C TYR A 354 8.61 16.92 -3.08
N LEU A 355 8.82 15.64 -3.37
CA LEU A 355 7.95 14.57 -2.85
C LEU A 355 8.04 14.44 -1.33
N LYS A 356 9.24 14.66 -0.77
CA LYS A 356 9.43 14.73 0.68
C LYS A 356 8.65 15.90 1.32
N GLU A 357 8.61 17.07 0.69
CA GLU A 357 7.78 18.20 1.14
C GLU A 357 6.28 17.88 1.07
N LEU A 358 5.86 16.99 0.18
CA LEU A 358 4.48 16.47 0.15
C LEU A 358 4.24 15.31 1.13
N ASN A 359 5.24 14.94 1.94
CA ASN A 359 5.22 13.77 2.83
C ASN A 359 4.95 12.44 2.11
N ILE A 360 5.41 12.33 0.86
CA ILE A 360 5.32 11.13 0.02
C ILE A 360 6.69 10.44 0.03
N ASP A 361 6.74 9.16 0.42
CA ASP A 361 7.97 8.37 0.35
C ASP A 361 8.17 7.85 -1.08
N ALA A 362 9.18 8.38 -1.77
CA ALA A 362 9.47 8.10 -3.17
C ALA A 362 10.79 7.35 -3.38
N LYS A 363 11.40 6.81 -2.31
CA LYS A 363 12.71 6.15 -2.39
C LYS A 363 12.77 5.12 -3.52
N ASP A 364 13.76 5.28 -4.38
CA ASP A 364 14.14 4.35 -5.46
C ASP A 364 13.19 4.27 -6.68
N HIS A 365 12.34 5.27 -6.90
CA HIS A 365 11.49 5.35 -8.10
C HIS A 365 11.89 6.54 -9.01
N SER A 366 11.95 6.30 -10.33
CA SER A 366 12.21 7.36 -11.33
C SER A 366 10.98 8.23 -11.65
N GLY A 367 9.80 7.71 -11.33
CA GLY A 367 8.50 8.36 -11.52
C GLY A 367 7.50 7.88 -10.47
N LEU A 368 6.39 8.60 -10.35
CA LEU A 368 5.29 8.28 -9.45
C LEU A 368 3.98 8.85 -9.98
N THR A 369 2.93 8.03 -9.96
CA THR A 369 1.56 8.43 -10.27
C THR A 369 0.68 8.35 -9.03
N LEU A 370 -0.06 9.42 -8.74
CA LEU A 370 -1.01 9.50 -7.63
C LEU A 370 -2.35 10.02 -8.12
N GLN A 371 -3.43 9.40 -7.66
CA GLN A 371 -4.78 9.92 -7.84
C GLN A 371 -4.96 11.15 -6.93
N GLY A 372 -5.41 12.27 -7.50
CA GLY A 372 -5.83 13.46 -6.76
C GLY A 372 -7.36 13.52 -6.60
N ARG A 373 -7.89 14.71 -6.30
CA ARG A 373 -9.33 14.88 -6.07
C ARG A 373 -10.15 14.68 -7.34
N GLY A 374 -11.23 13.91 -7.23
CA GLY A 374 -12.23 13.79 -8.29
C GLY A 374 -11.63 13.10 -9.50
N SER A 375 -11.53 13.80 -10.62
CA SER A 375 -10.97 13.29 -11.87
C SER A 375 -9.54 13.74 -12.15
N GLU A 376 -8.84 14.25 -11.13
CA GLU A 376 -7.46 14.71 -11.25
C GLU A 376 -6.46 13.60 -10.92
N ILE A 377 -5.39 13.51 -11.70
CA ILE A 377 -4.27 12.60 -11.49
C ILE A 377 -2.98 13.39 -11.57
N HIS A 378 -2.01 13.05 -10.72
CA HIS A 378 -0.70 13.67 -10.70
C HIS A 378 0.37 12.65 -11.10
N VAL A 379 1.22 13.02 -12.03
CA VAL A 379 2.39 12.26 -12.48
C VAL A 379 3.63 13.08 -12.15
N TYR A 380 4.57 12.51 -11.42
CA TYR A 380 5.82 13.15 -11.03
C TYR A 380 6.97 12.33 -11.59
N PHE A 381 7.94 12.94 -12.27
CA PHE A 381 9.18 12.25 -12.66
C PHE A 381 10.30 13.25 -12.89
N TYR A 382 11.55 12.77 -12.89
CA TYR A 382 12.71 13.62 -13.21
C TYR A 382 13.36 13.23 -14.54
N LEU A 383 14.04 14.21 -15.15
CA LEU A 383 14.86 13.99 -16.33
C LEU A 383 16.09 13.15 -15.97
N GLN A 384 16.19 11.99 -16.61
CA GLN A 384 17.30 11.06 -16.48
C GLN A 384 18.42 11.43 -17.46
N ASP A 385 19.65 10.98 -17.15
CA ASP A 385 20.85 11.25 -17.96
C ASP A 385 20.66 10.89 -19.44
N GLN A 386 19.94 9.77 -19.70
CA GLN A 386 19.45 9.44 -21.03
C GLN A 386 18.00 9.88 -21.15
N PHE A 387 17.75 10.80 -22.08
CA PHE A 387 16.42 11.38 -22.26
C PHE A 387 15.36 10.34 -22.66
N ASP A 388 15.74 9.32 -23.43
CA ASP A 388 14.84 8.23 -23.82
C ASP A 388 14.31 7.44 -22.62
N TYR A 389 15.11 7.27 -21.56
CA TYR A 389 14.62 6.68 -20.30
C TYR A 389 13.61 7.59 -19.60
N SER A 390 13.75 8.91 -19.71
CA SER A 390 12.73 9.85 -19.20
C SER A 390 11.40 9.67 -19.93
N CYS A 391 11.44 9.51 -21.26
CA CYS A 391 10.26 9.20 -22.06
C CYS A 391 9.65 7.83 -21.71
N LYS A 392 10.48 6.81 -21.47
CA LYS A 392 10.03 5.48 -21.04
C LYS A 392 9.33 5.54 -19.67
N THR A 393 9.91 6.24 -18.70
CA THR A 393 9.29 6.49 -17.39
C THR A 393 7.98 7.26 -17.55
N LEU A 394 7.94 8.30 -18.38
CA LEU A 394 6.70 9.03 -18.62
C LEU A 394 5.59 8.14 -19.20
N LYS A 395 5.91 7.27 -20.17
CA LYS A 395 4.96 6.29 -20.71
C LYS A 395 4.45 5.34 -19.63
N HIS A 396 5.35 4.83 -18.78
CA HIS A 396 5.02 3.96 -17.66
C HIS A 396 4.01 4.64 -16.73
N GLU A 397 4.32 5.85 -16.26
CA GLU A 397 3.44 6.60 -15.35
C GLU A 397 2.11 7.00 -16.01
N LEU A 398 2.10 7.33 -17.30
CA LEU A 398 0.85 7.55 -18.03
C LEU A 398 0.00 6.28 -18.14
N GLY A 399 0.63 5.10 -18.21
CA GLY A 399 -0.05 3.82 -18.12
C GLY A 399 -0.83 3.67 -16.82
N HIS A 400 -0.23 4.03 -15.68
CA HIS A 400 -0.94 4.08 -14.40
C HIS A 400 -2.09 5.10 -14.42
N ALA A 401 -1.83 6.32 -14.88
CA ALA A 401 -2.84 7.38 -14.93
C ALA A 401 -4.06 6.98 -15.76
N LEU A 402 -3.84 6.42 -16.96
CA LEU A 402 -4.92 5.99 -17.86
C LEU A 402 -5.66 4.77 -17.33
N THR A 403 -4.97 3.85 -16.64
CA THR A 403 -5.61 2.72 -15.94
C THR A 403 -6.56 3.21 -14.86
N ILE A 404 -6.15 4.21 -14.06
CA ILE A 404 -7.00 4.81 -13.02
C ILE A 404 -8.23 5.48 -13.65
N ILE A 405 -8.05 6.27 -14.72
CA ILE A 405 -9.14 6.93 -15.44
C ILE A 405 -10.15 5.90 -15.97
N ASN A 406 -9.66 4.80 -16.53
CA ASN A 406 -10.49 3.77 -17.13
C ASN A 406 -11.09 2.77 -16.15
N SER A 407 -10.70 2.77 -14.88
CA SER A 407 -11.20 1.83 -13.87
C SER A 407 -12.10 2.45 -12.81
N TYR A 408 -12.54 3.70 -12.98
CA TYR A 408 -13.25 4.57 -12.00
C TYR A 408 -12.40 4.95 -10.77
N TYR A 409 -12.44 6.24 -10.45
CA TYR A 409 -11.69 6.90 -9.38
C TYR A 409 -11.98 6.24 -8.01
N GLY A 410 -11.06 5.41 -7.52
CA GLY A 410 -11.17 4.64 -6.26
C GLY A 410 -11.47 3.14 -6.40
N THR A 411 -11.86 2.66 -7.59
CA THR A 411 -11.93 1.22 -7.90
C THR A 411 -10.65 0.71 -8.59
N GLY A 412 -9.77 1.62 -9.02
CA GLY A 412 -8.38 1.29 -9.35
C GLY A 412 -7.67 0.51 -8.22
N ASP A 413 -8.04 0.74 -6.96
CA ASP A 413 -7.51 0.00 -5.79
C ASP A 413 -7.93 -1.49 -5.74
N VAL A 414 -8.89 -1.90 -6.59
CA VAL A 414 -9.31 -3.31 -6.74
C VAL A 414 -8.33 -4.08 -7.61
N LEU A 415 -7.69 -3.39 -8.57
CA LEU A 415 -6.68 -4.00 -9.40
C LEU A 415 -5.46 -4.32 -8.54
N SER A 416 -4.92 -5.51 -8.74
CA SER A 416 -3.71 -5.89 -8.06
C SER A 416 -2.53 -5.03 -8.51
N LYS A 417 -1.53 -4.87 -7.63
CA LYS A 417 -0.26 -4.22 -7.99
C LYS A 417 0.36 -4.80 -9.27
N ALA A 418 0.37 -6.12 -9.46
CA ALA A 418 0.86 -6.74 -10.69
C ALA A 418 0.13 -6.23 -11.93
N MET A 419 -1.19 -6.01 -11.86
CA MET A 419 -1.95 -5.56 -13.02
C MET A 419 -1.67 -4.10 -13.34
N HIS A 420 -1.59 -3.22 -12.33
CA HIS A 420 -1.18 -1.82 -12.51
C HIS A 420 0.18 -1.71 -13.18
N GLU A 421 1.17 -2.43 -12.65
CA GLU A 421 2.55 -2.41 -13.11
C GLU A 421 2.71 -3.12 -14.47
N GLY A 422 1.95 -4.19 -14.70
CA GLY A 422 1.95 -4.90 -15.98
C GLY A 422 1.41 -4.04 -17.13
N VAL A 423 0.34 -3.26 -16.90
CA VAL A 423 -0.18 -2.31 -17.90
C VAL A 423 0.79 -1.14 -18.07
N ALA A 424 1.35 -0.60 -16.99
CA ALA A 424 2.34 0.48 -17.07
C ALA A 424 3.60 0.07 -17.83
N ASN A 425 4.14 -1.12 -17.56
CA ASN A 425 5.29 -1.68 -18.31
C ASN A 425 4.95 -1.94 -19.77
N TYR A 426 3.77 -2.52 -20.05
CA TYR A 426 3.27 -2.64 -21.42
C TYR A 426 3.28 -1.27 -22.11
N MET A 427 2.72 -0.23 -21.49
CA MET A 427 2.70 1.11 -22.09
C MET A 427 4.10 1.68 -22.32
N ALA A 428 5.04 1.39 -21.42
CA ALA A 428 6.43 1.81 -21.53
C ALA A 428 7.18 1.11 -22.68
N SER A 429 6.79 -0.12 -23.02
CA SER A 429 7.43 -0.94 -24.06
C SER A 429 6.77 -0.81 -25.45
N VAL A 430 5.56 -0.25 -25.56
CA VAL A 430 4.96 0.02 -26.87
C VAL A 430 5.77 1.06 -27.65
N GLU A 431 6.14 0.70 -28.88
CA GLU A 431 6.66 1.63 -29.89
C GLU A 431 5.83 1.56 -31.17
N ASN A 432 5.20 2.68 -31.54
CA ASN A 432 4.36 2.78 -32.74
C ASN A 432 3.25 1.70 -32.82
N GLY A 433 2.63 1.39 -31.68
CA GLY A 433 1.57 0.39 -31.58
C GLY A 433 2.06 -1.06 -31.74
N LYS A 434 3.36 -1.32 -31.60
CA LYS A 434 3.93 -2.68 -31.66
C LYS A 434 4.83 -2.95 -30.47
N HIS A 435 4.88 -4.23 -30.09
CA HIS A 435 5.78 -4.78 -29.09
C HIS A 435 6.88 -5.59 -29.75
N VAL A 436 8.11 -5.40 -29.28
CA VAL A 436 9.24 -6.28 -29.54
C VAL A 436 9.77 -6.73 -28.19
N ASN A 437 9.84 -8.04 -27.97
CA ASN A 437 10.36 -8.57 -26.72
C ASN A 437 11.83 -8.20 -26.57
N ASP A 438 12.16 -7.46 -25.52
CA ASP A 438 13.54 -7.18 -25.16
C ASP A 438 14.15 -8.33 -24.36
N ARG A 439 15.40 -8.17 -23.91
CA ARG A 439 16.08 -9.22 -23.14
C ARG A 439 15.36 -9.54 -21.83
N GLU A 440 14.81 -8.54 -21.15
CA GLU A 440 14.10 -8.71 -19.88
C GLU A 440 12.78 -9.46 -20.10
N ASP A 441 12.08 -9.15 -21.19
CA ASP A 441 10.89 -9.90 -21.62
C ASP A 441 11.19 -11.38 -21.83
N ILE A 442 12.30 -11.70 -22.51
CA ILE A 442 12.71 -13.10 -22.75
C ILE A 442 13.07 -13.81 -21.44
N GLU A 443 13.74 -13.14 -20.50
CA GLU A 443 14.05 -13.68 -19.18
C GLU A 443 12.78 -13.91 -18.35
N ALA A 444 11.80 -13.00 -18.42
CA ALA A 444 10.49 -13.14 -17.79
C ALA A 444 9.68 -14.31 -18.39
N LEU A 445 9.58 -14.40 -19.72
CA LEU A 445 8.92 -15.49 -20.43
C LEU A 445 9.55 -16.85 -20.10
N SER A 446 10.89 -16.92 -20.06
CA SER A 446 11.63 -18.13 -19.69
C SER A 446 11.34 -18.54 -18.25
N THR A 447 11.26 -17.57 -17.33
CA THR A 447 10.91 -17.81 -15.93
C THR A 447 9.49 -18.31 -15.78
N ILE A 448 8.52 -17.73 -16.49
CA ILE A 448 7.12 -18.19 -16.50
C ILE A 448 7.06 -19.63 -17.00
N GLN A 449 7.75 -19.95 -18.10
CA GLN A 449 7.79 -21.30 -18.66
C GLN A 449 8.39 -22.32 -17.68
N ARG A 450 9.56 -22.00 -17.09
CA ARG A 450 10.28 -22.87 -16.15
C ARG A 450 9.48 -23.13 -14.88
N LYS A 451 8.85 -22.10 -14.31
CA LYS A 451 8.06 -22.19 -13.08
C LYS A 451 6.60 -22.60 -13.31
N PHE A 452 6.19 -22.85 -14.56
CA PHE A 452 4.83 -23.20 -14.94
C PHE A 452 3.76 -22.23 -14.40
N LEU A 453 4.09 -20.93 -14.34
CA LEU A 453 3.20 -19.92 -13.76
C LEU A 453 1.99 -19.68 -14.65
N LYS A 454 0.81 -19.54 -14.04
CA LYS A 454 -0.45 -19.28 -14.75
C LYS A 454 -0.75 -17.77 -14.80
N PRO A 455 -1.47 -17.29 -15.83
CA PRO A 455 -1.77 -15.87 -16.00
C PRO A 455 -2.56 -15.30 -14.81
N ASP A 456 -3.50 -16.06 -14.24
CA ASP A 456 -4.27 -15.62 -13.07
C ASP A 456 -3.41 -15.57 -11.79
N GLU A 457 -2.48 -16.52 -11.61
CA GLU A 457 -1.56 -16.55 -10.47
C GLU A 457 -0.57 -15.38 -10.52
N ILE A 458 -0.09 -15.02 -11.72
CA ILE A 458 0.77 -13.85 -11.95
C ILE A 458 0.03 -12.56 -11.57
N LEU A 459 -1.21 -12.38 -12.06
CA LEU A 459 -1.98 -11.17 -11.80
C LEU A 459 -2.59 -11.10 -10.39
N ARG A 460 -2.64 -12.19 -9.60
CA ARG A 460 -3.16 -12.17 -8.21
C ARG A 460 -2.20 -11.63 -7.16
N ASN A 461 -0.97 -11.27 -7.53
CA ASN A 461 0.14 -10.93 -6.62
C ASN A 461 0.70 -12.08 -5.80
N ASN A 462 0.41 -13.33 -6.15
CA ASN A 462 0.92 -14.49 -5.39
C ASN A 462 2.38 -14.85 -5.70
N ASN A 463 2.98 -14.26 -6.75
CA ASN A 463 4.30 -14.62 -7.26
C ASN A 463 5.33 -13.47 -7.13
N GLN A 464 5.48 -12.92 -5.91
CA GLN A 464 6.49 -11.91 -5.60
C GLN A 464 7.89 -12.55 -5.62
N GLY A 465 8.65 -12.29 -6.68
CA GLY A 465 10.01 -12.78 -6.91
C GLY A 465 10.59 -12.13 -8.17
N ASP A 466 11.76 -12.54 -8.66
CA ASP A 466 12.43 -11.89 -9.80
C ASP A 466 11.51 -11.66 -11.01
N TYR A 467 11.68 -10.51 -11.67
CA TYR A 467 10.90 -10.05 -12.83
C TYR A 467 9.39 -9.99 -12.57
N TYR A 468 8.97 -9.75 -11.33
CA TYR A 468 7.55 -9.77 -10.95
C TYR A 468 6.65 -8.93 -11.86
N TYR A 469 7.00 -7.67 -12.10
CA TYR A 469 6.22 -6.78 -12.96
C TYR A 469 6.40 -7.09 -14.44
N SER A 470 7.59 -7.51 -14.87
CA SER A 470 7.87 -7.93 -16.25
C SER A 470 7.11 -9.22 -16.62
N LYS A 471 6.86 -10.13 -15.65
CA LYS A 471 5.97 -11.29 -15.83
C LYS A 471 4.52 -10.86 -15.99
N ALA A 472 4.06 -9.86 -15.23
CA ALA A 472 2.71 -9.32 -15.36
C ALA A 472 2.52 -8.64 -16.73
N GLU A 473 3.51 -7.90 -17.21
CA GLU A 473 3.54 -7.36 -18.56
C GLU A 473 3.34 -8.45 -19.63
N GLN A 474 3.97 -9.63 -19.49
CA GLN A 474 3.77 -10.72 -20.46
C GLN A 474 2.32 -11.22 -20.49
N VAL A 475 1.62 -11.20 -19.36
CA VAL A 475 0.19 -11.52 -19.33
C VAL A 475 -0.61 -10.45 -20.06
N ILE A 476 -0.29 -9.17 -19.87
CA ILE A 476 -0.94 -8.07 -20.60
C ILE A 476 -0.68 -8.17 -22.12
N LYS A 477 0.56 -8.44 -22.55
CA LYS A 477 0.93 -8.70 -23.96
C LYS A 477 0.15 -9.89 -24.55
N PHE A 478 0.03 -10.99 -23.80
CA PHE A 478 -0.77 -12.13 -24.22
C PHE A 478 -2.25 -11.75 -24.41
N LEU A 479 -2.82 -11.02 -23.44
CA LEU A 479 -4.22 -10.61 -23.50
C LEU A 479 -4.48 -9.66 -24.67
N GLU A 480 -3.64 -8.68 -24.91
CA GLU A 480 -3.81 -7.79 -26.06
C GLU A 480 -3.67 -8.55 -27.40
N HIS A 481 -2.71 -9.47 -27.51
CA HIS A 481 -2.51 -10.23 -28.75
C HIS A 481 -3.61 -11.28 -29.01
N LYS A 482 -4.12 -11.97 -27.99
CA LYS A 482 -5.04 -13.11 -28.16
C LYS A 482 -6.48 -12.81 -27.78
N HIS A 483 -6.70 -11.94 -26.81
CA HIS A 483 -7.99 -11.66 -26.19
C HIS A 483 -8.19 -10.15 -25.92
N PRO A 484 -8.02 -9.26 -26.92
CA PRO A 484 -8.02 -7.80 -26.70
C PRO A 484 -9.32 -7.30 -26.04
N ASP A 485 -10.46 -7.91 -26.40
CA ASP A 485 -11.76 -7.57 -25.82
C ASP A 485 -11.87 -7.89 -24.32
N LEU A 486 -11.07 -8.83 -23.80
CA LEU A 486 -11.21 -9.32 -22.44
C LEU A 486 -10.80 -8.27 -21.41
N LEU A 487 -9.66 -7.61 -21.64
CA LEU A 487 -9.12 -6.59 -20.76
C LEU A 487 -9.89 -5.27 -20.90
N ASP A 488 -10.21 -4.87 -22.15
CA ASP A 488 -11.06 -3.71 -22.43
C ASP A 488 -12.44 -3.84 -21.74
N SER A 489 -13.12 -4.99 -21.92
CA SER A 489 -14.42 -5.25 -21.28
C SER A 489 -14.34 -5.24 -19.76
N PHE A 490 -13.23 -5.73 -19.19
CA PHE A 490 -13.01 -5.74 -17.75
C PHE A 490 -12.85 -4.31 -17.20
N LEU A 491 -11.97 -3.50 -17.80
CA LEU A 491 -11.76 -2.10 -17.40
C LEU A 491 -13.04 -1.28 -17.57
N LYS A 492 -13.76 -1.44 -18.69
CA LYS A 492 -15.08 -0.82 -18.90
C LYS A 492 -16.09 -1.23 -17.83
N SER A 493 -16.14 -2.51 -17.46
CA SER A 493 -17.05 -2.99 -16.42
C SER A 493 -16.74 -2.35 -15.07
N LEU A 494 -15.46 -2.29 -14.67
CA LEU A 494 -15.04 -1.60 -13.45
C LEU A 494 -15.47 -0.12 -13.46
N SER A 495 -15.34 0.54 -14.60
CA SER A 495 -15.74 1.95 -14.68
C SER A 495 -17.24 2.17 -14.45
N MET A 496 -18.12 1.23 -14.85
CA MET A 496 -19.58 1.40 -14.79
C MET A 496 -20.17 1.23 -13.38
N HIS A 497 -19.43 0.60 -12.47
CA HIS A 497 -19.91 0.29 -11.12
C HIS A 497 -19.34 1.30 -10.11
N SER A 498 -19.99 2.46 -10.00
CA SER A 498 -19.59 3.46 -9.02
C SER A 498 -19.86 2.98 -7.59
N THR A 499 -18.82 2.86 -6.77
CA THR A 499 -18.82 2.80 -5.28
C THR A 499 -19.20 1.47 -4.60
N ASN A 500 -19.37 0.36 -5.31
CA ASN A 500 -19.73 -0.94 -4.70
C ASN A 500 -18.55 -1.92 -4.65
N ARG A 501 -17.58 -1.64 -3.76
CA ARG A 501 -16.33 -2.42 -3.62
C ARG A 501 -16.50 -3.96 -3.61
N PRO A 502 -17.52 -4.56 -2.95
CA PRO A 502 -17.78 -6.00 -3.06
C PRO A 502 -18.07 -6.49 -4.49
N GLN A 503 -18.78 -5.69 -5.29
CA GLN A 503 -19.11 -6.00 -6.67
C GLN A 503 -17.89 -5.83 -7.57
N ASP A 504 -17.06 -4.82 -7.33
CA ASP A 504 -15.83 -4.58 -8.08
C ASP A 504 -14.80 -5.68 -7.81
N ASN A 505 -14.63 -6.07 -6.53
CA ASN A 505 -13.82 -7.23 -6.16
C ASN A 505 -14.31 -8.50 -6.86
N LYS A 506 -15.64 -8.68 -6.94
CA LYS A 506 -16.22 -9.82 -7.65
C LYS A 506 -15.90 -9.77 -9.15
N LEU A 507 -15.97 -8.61 -9.79
CA LEU A 507 -15.60 -8.47 -11.21
C LEU A 507 -14.14 -8.85 -11.45
N PHE A 508 -13.23 -8.44 -10.55
CA PHE A 508 -11.82 -8.83 -10.63
C PHE A 508 -11.63 -10.34 -10.43
N GLU A 509 -12.31 -10.93 -9.44
CA GLU A 509 -12.26 -12.37 -9.19
C GLU A 509 -12.86 -13.19 -10.35
N ASP A 510 -13.95 -12.72 -10.96
CA ASP A 510 -14.58 -13.31 -12.13
C ASP A 510 -13.64 -13.21 -13.36
N PHE A 511 -12.96 -12.08 -13.54
CA PHE A 511 -11.92 -11.90 -14.56
C PHE A 511 -10.76 -12.89 -14.38
N LEU A 512 -10.20 -12.98 -13.17
CA LEU A 512 -9.13 -13.93 -12.85
C LEU A 512 -9.57 -15.39 -13.02
N THR A 513 -10.83 -15.70 -12.69
CA THR A 513 -11.39 -17.03 -12.90
C THR A 513 -11.52 -17.36 -14.38
N LYS A 514 -11.92 -16.39 -15.21
CA LYS A 514 -11.93 -16.53 -16.66
C LYS A 514 -10.53 -16.74 -17.23
N LEU A 515 -9.52 -16.06 -16.68
CA LEU A 515 -8.11 -16.22 -17.07
C LEU A 515 -7.58 -17.64 -16.89
N LYS A 516 -8.02 -18.36 -15.83
CA LYS A 516 -7.67 -19.78 -15.63
C LYS A 516 -8.03 -20.66 -16.84
N GLY A 517 -9.08 -20.30 -17.58
CA GLY A 517 -9.48 -21.02 -18.79
C GLY A 517 -8.46 -20.96 -19.93
N TYR A 518 -7.54 -19.97 -19.90
CA TYR A 518 -6.55 -19.73 -20.95
C TYR A 518 -5.15 -20.26 -20.62
N ASN A 519 -4.97 -21.03 -19.54
CA ASN A 519 -3.65 -21.51 -19.10
C ASN A 519 -2.86 -22.24 -20.20
N GLN A 520 -3.53 -23.13 -20.94
CA GLN A 520 -2.87 -23.89 -22.01
C GLN A 520 -2.51 -23.00 -23.19
N GLU A 521 -3.41 -22.09 -23.59
CA GLU A 521 -3.16 -21.14 -24.66
C GLU A 521 -2.02 -20.17 -24.32
N PHE A 522 -1.98 -19.67 -23.08
CA PHE A 522 -0.88 -18.83 -22.60
C PHE A 522 0.46 -19.58 -22.64
N LYS A 523 0.49 -20.84 -22.19
CA LYS A 523 1.69 -21.70 -22.25
C LYS A 523 2.18 -21.90 -23.68
N ASP A 524 1.27 -22.11 -24.62
CA ASP A 524 1.63 -22.30 -26.03
C ASP A 524 2.05 -20.98 -26.68
N TRP A 525 1.42 -19.86 -26.31
CA TRP A 525 1.86 -18.53 -26.71
C TRP A 525 3.28 -18.23 -26.25
N ILE A 526 3.63 -18.52 -24.98
CA ILE A 526 5.00 -18.34 -24.46
C ILE A 526 6.02 -19.15 -25.26
N LYS A 527 5.72 -20.41 -25.60
CA LYS A 527 6.62 -21.22 -26.44
C LYS A 527 6.86 -20.56 -27.79
N ILE A 528 5.83 -19.98 -28.41
CA ILE A 528 5.96 -19.27 -29.68
C ILE A 528 6.86 -18.03 -29.52
N GLN A 529 6.67 -17.26 -28.44
CA GLN A 529 7.50 -16.08 -28.17
C GLN A 529 8.97 -16.44 -27.91
N LEU A 530 9.24 -17.54 -27.20
CA LEU A 530 10.61 -18.00 -26.89
C LEU A 530 11.30 -18.67 -28.08
N ASN A 531 10.56 -19.42 -28.91
CA ASN A 531 11.12 -20.13 -30.07
C ASN A 531 11.27 -19.21 -31.31
N GLY A 532 10.74 -18.00 -31.24
CA GLY A 532 10.72 -17.02 -32.34
C GLY A 532 12.02 -16.24 -32.50
N GLU A 533 13.17 -16.90 -32.69
CA GLU A 533 14.28 -16.28 -33.45
C GLU A 533 13.81 -16.15 -34.92
N GLY A 534 13.05 -15.10 -35.26
CA GLY A 534 12.37 -15.06 -36.56
C GLY A 534 11.69 -13.75 -36.97
N HIS A 535 12.21 -12.60 -36.53
CA HIS A 535 11.94 -11.31 -37.21
C HIS A 535 13.22 -10.62 -37.72
N LEU A 536 14.30 -11.38 -37.87
CA LEU A 536 15.41 -11.05 -38.77
C LEU A 536 15.19 -11.73 -40.13
N ARG A 537 14.21 -11.22 -40.91
CA ARG A 537 14.06 -11.35 -42.38
C ARG A 537 12.73 -10.74 -42.83
N HIS A 538 12.67 -9.41 -42.79
CA HIS A 538 11.79 -8.65 -43.68
C HIS A 538 12.65 -7.63 -44.41
N GLU A 539 13.46 -8.13 -45.33
CA GLU A 539 13.88 -7.46 -46.55
C GLU A 539 14.38 -8.57 -47.49
N ASN A 540 13.95 -8.50 -48.74
CA ASN A 540 14.12 -9.49 -49.83
C ASN A 540 13.05 -10.58 -49.91
N GLU A 541 11.84 -10.18 -50.30
CA GLU A 541 11.09 -10.93 -51.31
C GLU A 541 10.23 -9.97 -52.16
N SER A 542 10.91 -9.28 -53.09
CA SER A 542 10.37 -9.00 -54.41
C SER A 542 11.51 -9.10 -55.43
N ASP A 543 11.70 -10.29 -56.00
CA ASP A 543 11.62 -10.45 -57.45
C ASP A 543 11.81 -11.91 -57.87
N MET A 544 10.97 -12.30 -58.83
CA MET A 544 10.91 -13.58 -59.52
C MET A 544 12.27 -14.02 -60.11
N GLN A 545 12.58 -15.33 -60.14
CA GLN A 545 12.27 -16.25 -61.26
C GLN A 545 13.09 -17.56 -61.22
N ALA A 546 12.42 -18.63 -61.65
CA ALA A 546 12.79 -20.03 -61.86
C ALA A 546 14.22 -20.40 -62.34
N SER A 547 14.73 -21.54 -61.86
CA SER A 547 15.09 -22.70 -62.72
C SER A 547 15.51 -23.96 -61.93
N GLN A 548 15.04 -25.10 -62.45
CA GLN A 548 15.36 -26.54 -62.32
C GLN A 548 16.85 -26.86 -61.94
N THR A 549 17.27 -28.01 -61.38
CA THR A 549 16.86 -29.42 -61.56
C THR A 549 17.57 -30.33 -60.51
N GLU A 550 17.01 -31.54 -60.30
CA GLU A 550 17.68 -32.83 -59.98
C GLU A 550 18.35 -33.12 -58.61
N GLN A 551 17.70 -34.02 -57.87
CA GLN A 551 18.25 -35.06 -56.96
C GLN A 551 18.68 -36.31 -57.79
N PRO A 552 19.30 -37.42 -57.27
CA PRO A 552 19.48 -37.86 -55.86
C PRO A 552 20.80 -38.62 -55.49
N ALA A 553 20.89 -39.03 -54.21
CA ALA A 553 21.18 -40.40 -53.72
C ALA A 553 22.49 -40.68 -52.91
N ASN A 554 22.25 -41.31 -51.74
CA ASN A 554 23.03 -42.34 -51.01
C ASN A 554 24.36 -41.95 -50.34
N GLU A 555 24.81 -42.54 -49.22
CA GLU A 555 24.29 -43.39 -48.14
C GLU A 555 25.46 -43.53 -47.12
N GLU A 556 25.14 -44.03 -45.92
CA GLU A 556 26.01 -44.81 -45.03
C GLU A 556 26.95 -44.22 -43.95
N ARG A 557 27.08 -45.07 -42.92
CA ARG A 557 27.52 -44.92 -41.54
C ARG A 557 28.97 -45.39 -41.32
N ASN A 558 29.48 -45.04 -40.13
CA ASN A 558 30.36 -45.80 -39.21
C ASN A 558 31.89 -45.53 -39.20
N ARG A 559 32.33 -45.11 -37.98
CA ARG A 559 33.44 -45.63 -37.11
C ARG A 559 34.68 -46.21 -37.80
N ASP A 560 35.93 -45.88 -37.43
CA ASP A 560 36.60 -46.31 -36.19
C ASP A 560 38.07 -45.80 -36.11
N LYS A 561 38.57 -45.61 -34.86
CA LYS A 561 39.93 -45.88 -34.28
C LYS A 561 41.22 -45.16 -34.75
N ARG A 562 41.89 -44.42 -33.82
CA ARG A 562 43.13 -44.71 -33.00
C ARG A 562 44.44 -44.70 -33.82
N SER A 563 45.61 -44.21 -33.38
CA SER A 563 46.32 -44.09 -32.06
C SER A 563 47.56 -43.16 -32.25
N LEU A 564 48.11 -42.50 -31.21
CA LEU A 564 49.28 -42.89 -30.37
C LEU A 564 49.50 -41.72 -29.35
N GLU A 565 49.54 -41.90 -28.01
CA GLU A 565 50.70 -42.29 -27.16
C GLU A 565 51.87 -41.26 -27.25
N GLU A 566 52.44 -40.63 -26.22
CA GLU A 566 52.67 -40.88 -24.77
C GLU A 566 52.84 -39.52 -24.03
N ASP A 567 52.46 -39.40 -22.74
CA ASP A 567 53.42 -39.46 -21.62
C ASP A 567 52.79 -39.18 -20.24
N ASP A 568 53.14 -40.07 -19.32
CA ASP A 568 52.74 -40.18 -17.91
C ASP A 568 53.46 -39.17 -17.00
N LYS A 569 52.73 -38.64 -15.99
CA LYS A 569 53.15 -38.57 -14.56
C LYS A 569 52.20 -37.70 -13.72
N ASN A 570 51.27 -38.36 -13.01
CA ASN A 570 50.88 -38.12 -11.60
C ASN A 570 49.45 -38.64 -11.33
N LYS A 571 49.33 -39.95 -11.09
CA LYS A 571 48.22 -40.56 -10.36
C LYS A 571 48.77 -41.69 -9.49
N GLN A 572 49.17 -41.35 -8.28
CA GLN A 572 49.42 -42.31 -7.21
C GLN A 572 49.23 -41.62 -5.85
N GLU A 573 47.98 -41.30 -5.50
CA GLU A 573 47.62 -40.94 -4.12
C GLU A 573 46.14 -41.21 -3.75
N GLU A 574 45.45 -42.10 -4.48
CA GLU A 574 43.99 -42.31 -4.30
C GLU A 574 43.58 -43.79 -4.10
N ALA A 575 44.48 -44.63 -3.60
CA ALA A 575 44.21 -46.07 -3.40
C ALA A 575 44.34 -46.57 -1.94
N VAL A 576 44.49 -45.69 -0.95
CA VAL A 576 44.79 -46.08 0.44
C VAL A 576 43.63 -45.81 1.43
N ILE A 577 42.52 -45.21 1.02
CA ILE A 577 41.40 -44.85 1.94
C ILE A 577 40.14 -45.71 1.73
N ALA A 578 40.19 -46.74 0.88
CA ALA A 578 38.99 -47.52 0.53
C ALA A 578 38.86 -48.90 1.20
N SER A 579 39.70 -49.30 2.17
CA SER A 579 39.59 -50.68 2.70
C SER A 579 39.92 -50.89 4.17
N VAL A 580 39.66 -49.90 5.04
CA VAL A 580 39.82 -50.10 6.49
C VAL A 580 38.53 -49.70 7.21
N ILE A 581 37.66 -50.71 7.34
CA ILE A 581 36.66 -50.94 8.40
C ILE A 581 35.34 -50.15 8.22
N ASP A 582 34.19 -50.67 7.78
CA ASP A 582 33.65 -52.04 7.64
C ASP A 582 34.05 -53.02 8.74
N SER A 583 33.57 -52.75 9.94
CA SER A 583 32.93 -53.73 10.84
C SER A 583 32.68 -53.10 12.21
N MET A 584 31.42 -52.74 12.49
CA MET A 584 30.69 -53.20 13.67
C MET A 584 29.24 -52.69 13.65
N GLU A 585 28.34 -53.65 13.49
CA GLU A 585 26.94 -53.70 13.91
C GLU A 585 25.90 -53.02 13.02
N ASP A 586 25.44 -53.84 12.06
CA ASP A 586 24.04 -53.98 11.68
C ASP A 586 23.10 -53.79 12.88
N ASN A 587 22.30 -52.73 12.82
CA ASN A 587 20.90 -52.82 13.19
C ASN A 587 20.09 -52.28 12.01
N GLU A 588 19.40 -53.19 11.33
CA GLU A 588 18.30 -52.88 10.42
C GLU A 588 17.34 -51.90 11.11
N VAL A 589 17.35 -50.64 10.68
CA VAL A 589 16.12 -49.88 10.46
C VAL A 589 16.34 -48.97 9.27
N ASP A 590 15.78 -49.34 8.12
CA ASP A 590 15.76 -48.52 6.91
C ASP A 590 14.80 -47.33 7.15
N TYR A 591 15.34 -46.20 7.59
CA TYR A 591 14.67 -44.91 7.56
C TYR A 591 15.36 -44.05 6.50
N LEU A 592 14.57 -43.64 5.50
CA LEU A 592 14.91 -42.70 4.44
C LEU A 592 15.67 -41.47 4.99
N GLN A 593 17.01 -41.49 5.02
CA GLN A 593 17.79 -40.29 5.28
C GLN A 593 17.96 -39.51 3.98
N HIS A 594 17.31 -38.35 3.93
CA HIS A 594 17.43 -37.38 2.85
C HIS A 594 18.88 -36.93 2.65
N PRO A 595 19.32 -36.65 1.40
CA PRO A 595 20.66 -36.14 1.14
C PRO A 595 21.02 -34.93 2.02
N LEU A 596 22.23 -34.89 2.58
CA LEU A 596 22.67 -33.73 3.36
C LEU A 596 22.94 -32.53 2.42
N LYS A 597 22.10 -31.50 2.51
CA LYS A 597 22.21 -30.17 1.88
C LYS A 597 23.17 -29.25 2.63
N ILE A 598 23.44 -29.53 3.90
CA ILE A 598 24.46 -28.86 4.71
C ILE A 598 25.52 -29.86 5.19
N LYS A 599 26.79 -29.47 5.11
CA LYS A 599 27.93 -30.32 5.46
C LYS A 599 29.00 -29.55 6.22
N THR A 600 29.86 -30.29 6.91
CA THR A 600 31.09 -29.77 7.51
C THR A 600 32.13 -29.49 6.43
N GLY A 601 32.64 -28.26 6.42
CA GLY A 601 33.75 -27.82 5.57
C GLY A 601 35.08 -27.80 6.33
N GLU A 602 35.97 -26.90 5.91
CA GLU A 602 37.32 -26.80 6.48
C GLU A 602 37.32 -26.53 7.99
N PHE A 603 38.31 -27.11 8.69
CA PHE A 603 38.53 -26.86 10.11
C PHE A 603 38.98 -25.42 10.36
N ILE A 604 38.38 -24.75 11.35
CA ILE A 604 38.65 -23.33 11.68
C ILE A 604 39.09 -23.11 13.14
N GLY A 605 39.33 -24.18 13.91
CA GLY A 605 39.88 -24.12 15.27
C GLY A 605 38.90 -24.49 16.38
N THR A 606 39.39 -24.92 17.54
CA THR A 606 38.57 -25.26 18.75
C THR A 606 37.41 -26.24 18.48
N GLY A 607 37.63 -27.25 17.62
CA GLY A 607 36.57 -28.22 17.27
C GLY A 607 35.46 -27.65 16.37
N LYS A 608 35.65 -26.45 15.81
CA LYS A 608 34.74 -25.79 14.88
C LYS A 608 35.17 -26.04 13.43
N TYR A 609 34.20 -26.31 12.57
CA TYR A 609 34.34 -26.50 11.12
C TYR A 609 33.48 -25.47 10.39
N LYS A 610 33.87 -25.03 9.20
CA LYS A 610 33.00 -24.17 8.37
C LYS A 610 31.69 -24.89 8.04
N ALA A 611 30.59 -24.16 7.98
CA ALA A 611 29.33 -24.70 7.44
C ALA A 611 29.29 -24.51 5.92
N VAL A 612 29.12 -25.60 5.17
CA VAL A 612 29.02 -25.59 3.71
C VAL A 612 27.61 -25.99 3.29
N LEU A 613 26.95 -25.12 2.56
CA LEU A 613 25.61 -25.31 2.04
C LEU A 613 25.67 -25.66 0.55
N GLN A 614 24.93 -26.67 0.13
CA GLN A 614 24.77 -27.07 -1.26
C GLN A 614 23.29 -27.38 -1.51
N VAL A 615 22.60 -26.40 -2.06
CA VAL A 615 21.15 -26.37 -2.26
C VAL A 615 20.83 -25.96 -3.69
N GLN A 616 19.64 -26.28 -4.16
CA GLN A 616 19.04 -25.79 -5.40
C GLN A 616 17.91 -24.81 -5.06
N ASP A 617 17.46 -24.00 -6.01
CA ASP A 617 16.38 -23.02 -5.80
C ASP A 617 15.12 -23.62 -5.12
N GLN A 618 14.76 -24.87 -5.46
CA GLN A 618 13.61 -25.54 -4.86
C GLN A 618 13.81 -25.90 -3.37
N ASP A 619 15.05 -26.18 -2.96
CA ASP A 619 15.39 -26.44 -1.55
C ASP A 619 15.23 -25.17 -0.71
N ILE A 620 15.50 -23.99 -1.30
CA ILE A 620 15.36 -22.67 -0.66
C ILE A 620 13.89 -22.31 -0.42
N ASP A 621 13.02 -22.60 -1.39
CA ASP A 621 11.57 -22.41 -1.23
C ASP A 621 11.02 -23.26 -0.06
N ASN A 622 11.45 -24.53 0.02
CA ASN A 622 11.11 -25.41 1.14
C ASN A 622 11.67 -24.87 2.47
N PHE A 623 12.91 -24.38 2.46
CA PHE A 623 13.56 -23.76 3.62
C PHE A 623 12.75 -22.60 4.19
N TYR A 624 12.22 -21.70 3.35
CA TYR A 624 11.42 -20.57 3.84
C TYR A 624 10.05 -20.98 4.38
N GLN A 625 9.37 -21.92 3.71
CA GLN A 625 8.09 -22.44 4.21
C GLN A 625 8.28 -23.10 5.58
N ASN A 626 9.31 -23.92 5.72
CA ASN A 626 9.64 -24.58 6.98
C ASN A 626 10.12 -23.58 8.04
N LEU A 627 10.94 -22.58 7.70
CA LEU A 627 11.38 -21.53 8.63
C LEU A 627 10.20 -20.74 9.18
N SER A 628 9.24 -20.36 8.33
CA SER A 628 8.01 -19.68 8.75
C SER A 628 7.17 -20.56 9.68
N SER A 629 7.10 -21.86 9.41
CA SER A 629 6.43 -22.83 10.29
C SER A 629 7.12 -22.93 11.65
N GLN A 630 8.45 -23.05 11.68
CA GLN A 630 9.23 -23.13 12.93
C GLN A 630 9.17 -21.85 13.79
N TYR A 631 9.01 -20.68 13.16
CA TYR A 631 8.72 -19.44 13.86
C TYR A 631 7.30 -19.43 14.47
N THR A 632 6.31 -19.88 13.70
CA THR A 632 4.90 -19.91 14.14
C THR A 632 4.68 -20.90 15.29
N THR A 633 5.45 -22.00 15.34
CA THR A 633 5.42 -22.97 16.45
C THR A 633 6.29 -22.58 17.64
N GLY A 634 7.05 -21.48 17.54
CA GLY A 634 7.91 -20.97 18.61
C GLY A 634 9.23 -21.72 18.79
N LYS A 635 9.63 -22.59 17.85
CA LYS A 635 10.94 -23.28 17.87
C LYS A 635 12.10 -22.31 17.62
N TYR A 636 11.88 -21.29 16.79
CA TYR A 636 12.79 -20.16 16.60
C TYR A 636 12.17 -18.84 17.02
N ASN A 637 12.95 -17.97 17.65
CA ASN A 637 12.55 -16.60 17.93
C ASN A 637 12.78 -15.68 16.72
N TYR A 638 12.32 -14.43 16.81
CA TYR A 638 12.44 -13.45 15.73
C TYR A 638 13.90 -13.19 15.30
N ASP A 639 14.83 -13.09 16.25
CA ASP A 639 16.23 -12.82 15.97
C ASP A 639 16.93 -14.00 15.26
N GLN A 640 16.61 -15.23 15.67
CA GLN A 640 17.07 -16.46 15.02
C GLN A 640 16.51 -16.59 13.59
N MET A 641 15.24 -16.24 13.39
CA MET A 641 14.58 -16.25 12.08
C MET A 641 15.24 -15.24 11.13
N ILE A 642 15.44 -14.00 11.57
CA ILE A 642 16.07 -12.95 10.77
C ILE A 642 17.55 -13.27 10.48
N ALA A 643 18.26 -13.89 11.43
CA ALA A 643 19.65 -14.33 11.21
C ALA A 643 19.75 -15.40 10.11
N LEU A 644 18.85 -16.39 10.10
CA LEU A 644 18.78 -17.41 9.06
C LEU A 644 18.35 -16.84 7.72
N TYR A 645 17.26 -16.05 7.73
CA TYR A 645 16.72 -15.41 6.55
C TYR A 645 17.81 -14.58 5.86
N ASN A 646 18.45 -13.64 6.57
CA ASN A 646 19.47 -12.79 5.96
C ASN A 646 20.72 -13.55 5.47
N LYS A 647 21.09 -14.66 6.12
CA LYS A 647 22.30 -15.42 5.72
C LYS A 647 22.09 -16.25 4.46
N ILE A 648 20.89 -16.75 4.24
CA ILE A 648 20.55 -17.60 3.09
C ILE A 648 19.96 -16.75 1.95
N TYR A 649 19.10 -15.77 2.26
CA TYR A 649 18.44 -14.87 1.30
C TYR A 649 19.41 -13.96 0.54
N ILE A 650 20.41 -13.38 1.21
CA ILE A 650 21.36 -12.47 0.55
C ILE A 650 22.31 -13.23 -0.39
N GLN A 651 22.42 -14.55 -0.25
CA GLN A 651 23.27 -15.40 -1.08
C GLN A 651 22.52 -16.10 -2.22
N ASP A 652 21.19 -15.92 -2.33
CA ASP A 652 20.29 -16.63 -3.25
C ASP A 652 20.68 -16.49 -4.73
N SER A 653 21.19 -15.31 -5.12
CA SER A 653 21.72 -15.07 -6.48
C SER A 653 22.94 -15.92 -6.89
N LYS A 654 23.50 -16.75 -5.99
CA LYS A 654 24.72 -17.55 -6.24
C LYS A 654 24.56 -19.06 -5.99
N LEU A 655 23.41 -19.54 -5.52
CA LEU A 655 23.21 -20.88 -4.95
C LEU A 655 22.67 -21.95 -5.95
N ASP A 656 23.01 -21.88 -7.24
CA ASP A 656 22.61 -22.89 -8.25
C ASP A 656 23.41 -24.21 -8.12
N GLY A 657 23.13 -24.99 -7.07
CA GLY A 657 23.69 -26.34 -6.84
C GLY A 657 25.19 -26.38 -6.50
N LYS A 658 25.88 -25.23 -6.47
CA LYS A 658 27.30 -25.12 -6.11
C LYS A 658 27.49 -25.06 -4.59
N PRO A 659 28.52 -25.72 -4.03
CA PRO A 659 28.83 -25.61 -2.60
C PRO A 659 29.24 -24.19 -2.25
N ILE A 660 28.57 -23.60 -1.26
CA ILE A 660 28.90 -22.28 -0.71
C ILE A 660 29.22 -22.40 0.77
N THR A 661 30.32 -21.78 1.18
CA THR A 661 30.65 -21.62 2.60
C THR A 661 29.81 -20.49 3.19
N LEU A 662 29.01 -20.78 4.21
CA LEU A 662 28.22 -19.78 4.92
C LEU A 662 29.13 -18.92 5.80
N SER A 663 29.21 -17.62 5.49
CA SER A 663 29.99 -16.66 6.27
C SER A 663 29.49 -16.54 7.70
N GLU A 664 30.39 -16.57 8.70
CA GLU A 664 30.08 -16.47 10.13
C GLU A 664 29.22 -17.63 10.68
N ALA A 665 29.13 -18.73 9.93
CA ALA A 665 28.51 -19.97 10.36
C ALA A 665 29.56 -21.06 10.58
N TYR A 666 29.39 -21.87 11.62
CA TYR A 666 30.26 -23.00 11.90
C TYR A 666 29.50 -24.19 12.45
N VAL A 667 30.05 -25.37 12.26
CA VAL A 667 29.58 -26.60 12.86
C VAL A 667 30.50 -26.96 14.02
N ALA A 668 29.93 -27.22 15.20
CA ALA A 668 30.65 -27.78 16.34
C ALA A 668 29.78 -28.83 17.02
N ASN A 669 30.34 -29.99 17.38
CA ASN A 669 29.59 -31.09 18.01
C ASN A 669 28.31 -31.48 17.24
N ASN A 670 28.37 -31.51 15.90
CA ASN A 670 27.23 -31.78 15.00
C ASN A 670 26.08 -30.74 15.05
N HIS A 671 26.27 -29.60 15.70
CA HIS A 671 25.32 -28.50 15.74
C HIS A 671 25.74 -27.38 14.80
N LEU A 672 24.76 -26.73 14.16
CA LEU A 672 24.97 -25.53 13.37
C LEU A 672 24.89 -24.29 14.26
N PHE A 673 25.93 -23.46 14.19
CA PHE A 673 25.96 -22.16 14.83
C PHE A 673 26.06 -21.04 13.80
N ILE A 674 25.27 -19.98 13.98
CA ILE A 674 25.35 -18.74 13.18
C ILE A 674 25.38 -17.58 14.17
N LYS A 675 26.41 -16.72 14.09
CA LYS A 675 26.64 -15.63 15.08
C LYS A 675 26.60 -16.14 16.54
N ASP A 676 27.23 -17.29 16.79
CA ASP A 676 27.30 -17.97 18.09
C ASP A 676 25.93 -18.42 18.69
N GLN A 677 24.83 -18.35 17.92
CA GLN A 677 23.55 -18.93 18.31
C GLN A 677 23.43 -20.36 17.78
N ASP A 678 22.90 -21.27 18.61
CA ASP A 678 22.67 -22.69 18.26
C ASP A 678 21.35 -22.85 17.49
N PHE A 679 21.42 -23.51 16.33
CA PHE A 679 20.29 -23.81 15.45
C PHE A 679 19.92 -25.30 15.43
N GLY A 680 20.45 -26.09 16.36
CA GLY A 680 20.20 -27.52 16.47
C GLY A 680 21.19 -28.35 15.65
N THR A 681 20.90 -29.65 15.54
CA THR A 681 21.79 -30.56 14.84
C THR A 681 21.80 -30.28 13.34
N ILE A 682 22.88 -30.67 12.64
CA ILE A 682 22.94 -30.59 11.18
C ILE A 682 21.75 -31.34 10.54
N SER A 683 21.30 -32.44 11.13
CA SER A 683 20.15 -33.21 10.66
C SER A 683 18.86 -32.41 10.76
N ASP A 684 18.58 -31.82 11.94
CA ASP A 684 17.37 -31.00 12.15
C ASP A 684 17.35 -29.79 11.20
N PHE A 685 18.52 -29.21 10.97
CA PHE A 685 18.66 -28.11 10.03
C PHE A 685 18.49 -28.57 8.57
N ASN A 686 18.97 -29.77 8.24
CA ASN A 686 18.86 -30.35 6.91
C ASN A 686 17.39 -30.58 6.51
N GLU A 687 16.55 -31.00 7.45
CA GLU A 687 15.12 -31.21 7.23
C GLU A 687 14.40 -29.94 6.76
N MET A 688 14.92 -28.75 7.11
CA MET A 688 14.33 -27.50 6.66
C MET A 688 14.29 -27.37 5.13
N PHE A 689 15.18 -28.05 4.40
CA PHE A 689 15.25 -27.97 2.93
C PHE A 689 14.30 -28.94 2.20
N TYR A 690 13.56 -29.78 2.93
CA TYR A 690 12.70 -30.82 2.38
C TYR A 690 11.22 -30.51 2.61
N LYS A 691 10.35 -30.99 1.72
CA LYS A 691 8.91 -30.85 1.94
C LYS A 691 8.43 -31.79 3.05
N SER A 692 7.35 -31.43 3.73
CA SER A 692 6.82 -32.23 4.84
C SER A 692 6.36 -33.63 4.41
N ASP A 693 6.00 -33.83 3.14
CA ASP A 693 5.67 -35.13 2.55
C ASP A 693 6.91 -35.92 2.08
N GLU A 694 8.07 -35.27 1.96
CA GLU A 694 9.35 -35.93 1.73
C GLU A 694 9.92 -36.47 3.05
N LEU A 695 9.66 -35.82 4.19
CA LEU A 695 10.16 -36.18 5.53
C LEU A 695 9.42 -37.36 6.23
N MET A 696 8.39 -37.93 5.63
CA MET A 696 7.63 -39.11 6.13
C MET A 696 8.05 -40.39 5.40
#